data_AF-A0A0L0SM51-F1
#
_entry.id   AF-A0A0L0SM51-F1
#
_cell.length_a   1.000
_cell.length_b   1.000
_cell.length_c   1.000
_cell.angle_alpha   90.00
_cell.angle_beta   90.00
_cell.angle_gamma   90.00
#
_symmetry.space_group_name_H-M   'P 1'
#
loop_
_entity.id
_entity.type
_entity.pdbx_description
1 polymer ?
#
loop_
_entity_poly.entity_id
_entity_poly.type
_entity_poly.pdbx_seq_one_letter_code
_entity_poly.pdbx_strand_id
1 'polypeptide(L)'
;MPYSTAGTATSDEAVVRHILKSVTSRVAAIRQSAGAVSTGPLATVSDTLTAFVVRAAVLNPHHAFRVDAVFAKDDVDRLVELCARKLAADSDPESITVKAQVYFDSTFPQQAEYLHRENLTRKNTVAPILRDITEWSPSGSGGGKAAGMLSAAALDTLYRKMVGYVLLKSAMGNPTDVQVAREAAVALESVFPQGEVATFLALPRPDKERQLNGLAQLVSGIRLFNRHVNKASRDKIENIPELCSREIKDAFALIKEKTSDAELKIKAMAAILSAEPAVVAPDVSARMATALVFYRQLLIYLDSVREQIEASSAALRALDDKMAASLRDLAAACRARAAVPVDHVYPRFMELAALWRGFQDELFLDAFRRGILDTLALFESAVHMAGIGAAVAPSENTATDVLGLELVHLLAQAPASVRDAAQREPVEVAPMPDDAIVAAAATLQSEVTKVRHRPHLGAPGCDMEVLHPGNTAQYAKLPVELGGFCPVSLVAPKTLGLVVPGNWNHGVIKYRDKLYAFRTPNEAKQFAAAPEQYLTGVLDLARERMGLVQLLQLYGYFPSIRALENADALTRQALLGQRTLVCEVGTQVDTHIIDRNIDATYQWNEWEMRRRALMLVNLRTKQTHAAQTAASHYKRDAHAQVYPPRDAEAQTMRDAATGMPQRHVVVPAAVLGL
;
A
#
# COMPACT_ATOMS: atom_id res chain seq x y z
N MET A 1 -37.42 -28.67 -7.30
CA MET A 1 -37.37 -27.44 -6.49
C MET A 1 -35.92 -27.08 -6.28
N PRO A 2 -35.43 -25.91 -6.72
CA PRO A 2 -34.09 -25.45 -6.40
C PRO A 2 -34.12 -24.77 -5.02
N TYR A 3 -33.22 -25.19 -4.13
CA TYR A 3 -32.99 -24.53 -2.85
C TYR A 3 -32.32 -23.17 -3.10
N SER A 4 -33.01 -22.11 -2.69
CA SER A 4 -32.55 -20.73 -2.66
C SER A 4 -31.47 -20.55 -1.58
N THR A 5 -30.26 -20.17 -1.98
CA THR A 5 -29.19 -19.68 -1.08
C THR A 5 -29.07 -18.16 -1.08
N ALA A 6 -30.03 -17.43 -1.68
CA ALA A 6 -29.95 -15.98 -1.85
C ALA A 6 -30.59 -15.16 -0.71
N GLY A 7 -31.24 -15.81 0.28
CA GLY A 7 -32.06 -15.12 1.30
C GLY A 7 -31.38 -14.76 2.63
N THR A 8 -30.20 -15.30 2.93
CA THR A 8 -29.55 -15.14 4.25
C THR A 8 -28.54 -13.99 4.31
N ALA A 9 -27.85 -13.69 3.21
CA ALA A 9 -26.80 -12.66 3.18
C ALA A 9 -27.32 -11.25 3.52
N THR A 10 -28.53 -10.90 3.07
CA THR A 10 -29.13 -9.57 3.31
C THR A 10 -29.57 -9.34 4.76
N SER A 11 -29.86 -10.42 5.50
CA SER A 11 -30.25 -10.37 6.92
C SER A 11 -29.03 -10.13 7.81
N ASP A 12 -27.95 -10.88 7.58
CA ASP A 12 -26.74 -10.83 8.41
C ASP A 12 -26.01 -9.49 8.24
N GLU A 13 -25.97 -8.94 7.03
CA GLU A 13 -25.36 -7.64 6.74
C GLU A 13 -26.13 -6.48 7.41
N ALA A 14 -27.46 -6.55 7.46
CA ALA A 14 -28.30 -5.57 8.15
C ALA A 14 -28.06 -5.60 9.67
N VAL A 15 -27.89 -6.78 10.26
CA VAL A 15 -27.57 -6.94 11.69
C VAL A 15 -26.18 -6.40 11.99
N VAL A 16 -25.15 -6.74 11.20
CA VAL A 16 -23.80 -6.19 11.37
C VAL A 16 -23.81 -4.68 11.28
N ARG A 17 -24.44 -4.11 10.24
CA ARG A 17 -24.54 -2.66 10.06
C ARG A 17 -25.29 -1.99 11.22
N HIS A 18 -26.29 -2.66 11.79
CA HIS A 18 -26.97 -2.19 12.99
C HIS A 18 -26.03 -2.18 14.22
N ILE A 19 -25.28 -3.25 14.46
CA ILE A 19 -24.31 -3.34 15.56
C ILE A 19 -23.26 -2.23 15.44
N LEU A 20 -22.66 -2.04 14.26
CA LEU A 20 -21.65 -1.02 14.03
C LEU A 20 -22.19 0.40 14.34
N LYS A 21 -23.37 0.73 13.79
CA LYS A 21 -24.02 2.03 14.06
C LYS A 21 -24.37 2.21 15.54
N SER A 22 -24.85 1.16 16.19
CA SER A 22 -25.19 1.19 17.61
C SER A 22 -23.97 1.41 18.50
N VAL A 23 -22.83 0.78 18.19
CA VAL A 23 -21.55 1.02 18.89
C VAL A 23 -21.10 2.46 18.69
N THR A 24 -21.03 2.96 17.46
CA THR A 24 -20.58 4.34 17.18
C THR A 24 -21.45 5.38 17.88
N SER A 25 -22.77 5.19 17.86
CA SER A 25 -23.71 6.07 18.59
C SER A 25 -23.50 6.02 20.10
N ARG A 26 -23.26 4.82 20.67
CA ARG A 26 -23.02 4.65 22.10
C ARG A 26 -21.69 5.26 22.54
N VAL A 27 -20.63 5.13 21.75
CA VAL A 27 -19.33 5.79 22.02
C VAL A 27 -19.51 7.31 22.13
N ALA A 28 -20.24 7.90 21.19
CA ALA A 28 -20.53 9.34 21.22
C ALA A 28 -21.30 9.73 22.49
N ALA A 29 -22.29 8.94 22.91
CA ALA A 29 -23.04 9.18 24.14
C ALA A 29 -22.15 9.07 25.40
N ILE A 30 -21.27 8.06 25.49
CA ILE A 30 -20.34 7.89 26.62
C ILE A 30 -19.40 9.10 26.72
N ARG A 31 -18.79 9.52 25.60
CA ARG A 31 -17.89 10.68 25.58
C ARG A 31 -18.58 11.99 25.94
N GLN A 32 -19.80 12.20 25.46
CA GLN A 32 -20.62 13.36 25.83
C GLN A 32 -20.90 13.38 27.35
N SER A 33 -21.25 12.23 27.92
CA SER A 33 -21.48 12.12 29.38
C SER A 33 -20.23 12.37 30.21
N ALA A 34 -19.05 12.05 29.68
CA ALA A 34 -17.76 12.27 30.33
C ALA A 34 -17.22 13.72 30.17
N GLY A 35 -17.95 14.61 29.49
CA GLY A 35 -17.49 15.98 29.20
C GLY A 35 -16.30 16.05 28.24
N ALA A 36 -15.96 14.94 27.56
CA ALA A 36 -14.82 14.85 26.66
C ALA A 36 -15.20 15.30 25.25
N VAL A 37 -14.81 16.53 24.88
CA VAL A 37 -14.85 16.99 23.49
C VAL A 37 -13.52 16.60 22.83
N SER A 38 -13.34 15.30 22.57
CA SER A 38 -12.19 14.85 21.77
C SER A 38 -12.47 15.17 20.30
N THR A 39 -11.66 16.03 19.69
CA THR A 39 -11.66 16.29 18.25
C THR A 39 -10.36 15.74 17.65
N GLY A 40 -10.46 15.02 16.53
CA GLY A 40 -9.30 14.46 15.83
C GLY A 40 -9.29 12.92 15.72
N PRO A 41 -8.18 12.32 15.26
CA PRO A 41 -8.09 10.89 14.91
C PRO A 41 -8.39 9.93 16.08
N LEU A 42 -8.09 10.32 17.32
CA LEU A 42 -8.46 9.54 18.51
C LEU A 42 -9.98 9.47 18.74
N ALA A 43 -10.69 10.50 18.31
CA ALA A 43 -12.13 10.60 18.46
C ALA A 43 -12.88 9.86 17.34
N THR A 44 -12.29 9.75 16.16
CA THR A 44 -12.95 9.13 15.00
C THR A 44 -13.08 7.62 15.20
N VAL A 45 -14.32 7.12 15.17
CA VAL A 45 -14.62 5.69 15.20
C VAL A 45 -15.09 5.27 13.81
N SER A 46 -14.24 4.53 13.09
CA SER A 46 -14.58 3.98 11.78
C SER A 46 -15.34 2.65 11.91
N ASP A 47 -16.05 2.27 10.85
CA ASP A 47 -16.71 0.97 10.76
C ASP A 47 -15.69 -0.18 10.86
N THR A 48 -14.52 -0.01 10.24
CA THR A 48 -13.37 -0.94 10.30
C THR A 48 -12.89 -1.15 11.75
N LEU A 49 -12.70 -0.06 12.50
CA LEU A 49 -12.26 -0.11 13.90
C LEU A 49 -13.32 -0.80 14.78
N THR A 50 -14.58 -0.46 14.56
CA THR A 50 -15.70 -1.04 15.28
C THR A 50 -15.82 -2.54 15.01
N ALA A 51 -15.71 -2.95 13.74
CA ALA A 51 -15.74 -4.36 13.34
C ALA A 51 -14.59 -5.16 13.96
N PHE A 52 -13.38 -4.58 14.00
CA PHE A 52 -12.23 -5.21 14.64
C PHE A 52 -12.46 -5.42 16.15
N VAL A 53 -12.92 -4.39 16.87
CA VAL A 53 -13.20 -4.48 18.31
C VAL A 53 -14.34 -5.45 18.60
N VAL A 54 -15.41 -5.44 17.81
CA VAL A 54 -16.52 -6.41 17.92
C VAL A 54 -16.02 -7.83 17.76
N ARG A 55 -15.18 -8.10 16.75
CA ARG A 55 -14.60 -9.43 16.52
C ARG A 55 -13.74 -9.88 17.69
N ALA A 56 -12.87 -9.01 18.18
CA ALA A 56 -12.00 -9.33 19.32
C ALA A 56 -12.81 -9.55 20.61
N ALA A 57 -13.86 -8.75 20.84
CA ALA A 57 -14.74 -8.88 22.00
C ALA A 57 -15.52 -10.20 22.02
N VAL A 58 -15.99 -10.68 20.85
CA VAL A 58 -16.69 -11.97 20.71
C VAL A 58 -15.74 -13.14 20.95
N LEU A 59 -14.46 -13.02 20.57
CA LEU A 59 -13.47 -14.08 20.67
C LEU A 59 -12.76 -14.14 22.02
N ASN A 60 -12.97 -13.14 22.90
CA ASN A 60 -12.39 -13.09 24.23
C ASN A 60 -13.06 -14.12 25.16
N PRO A 61 -12.31 -15.09 25.74
CA PRO A 61 -12.86 -16.10 26.64
C PRO A 61 -13.58 -15.54 27.87
N HIS A 62 -13.12 -14.41 28.42
CA HIS A 62 -13.72 -13.79 29.61
C HIS A 62 -15.10 -13.21 29.37
N HIS A 63 -15.43 -12.89 28.12
CA HIS A 63 -16.73 -12.35 27.77
C HIS A 63 -17.79 -13.43 27.59
N ALA A 64 -17.43 -14.73 27.53
CA ALA A 64 -18.35 -15.86 27.45
C ALA A 64 -19.38 -15.79 26.31
N PHE A 65 -19.02 -15.22 25.16
CA PHE A 65 -19.86 -15.28 23.95
C PHE A 65 -19.70 -16.64 23.25
N ARG A 66 -20.82 -17.20 22.75
CA ARG A 66 -20.81 -18.46 22.00
C ARG A 66 -20.81 -18.19 20.50
N VAL A 67 -19.66 -18.33 19.86
CA VAL A 67 -19.45 -18.01 18.42
C VAL A 67 -20.38 -18.80 17.50
N ASP A 68 -20.74 -20.03 17.88
CA ASP A 68 -21.60 -20.93 17.09
C ASP A 68 -23.10 -20.80 17.41
N ALA A 69 -23.48 -19.94 18.36
CA ALA A 69 -24.88 -19.74 18.76
C ALA A 69 -25.48 -18.48 18.11
N VAL A 70 -26.80 -18.48 17.91
CA VAL A 70 -27.53 -17.28 17.51
C VAL A 70 -27.53 -16.30 18.69
N PHE A 71 -27.04 -15.08 18.47
CA PHE A 71 -27.02 -14.04 19.49
C PHE A 71 -28.45 -13.61 19.84
N ALA A 72 -28.81 -13.60 21.13
CA ALA A 72 -30.04 -12.97 21.58
C ALA A 72 -29.91 -11.45 21.55
N LYS A 73 -31.04 -10.73 21.62
CA LYS A 73 -31.04 -9.25 21.66
C LYS A 73 -30.20 -8.73 22.84
N ASP A 74 -30.32 -9.35 24.00
CA ASP A 74 -29.57 -8.99 25.20
C ASP A 74 -28.05 -9.22 25.04
N ASP A 75 -27.65 -10.26 24.28
CA ASP A 75 -26.24 -10.51 23.97
C ASP A 75 -25.68 -9.43 23.03
N VAL A 76 -26.48 -8.96 22.07
CA VAL A 76 -26.12 -7.87 21.17
C VAL A 76 -25.99 -6.56 21.94
N ASP A 77 -26.93 -6.25 22.83
CA ASP A 77 -26.86 -5.04 23.66
C ASP A 77 -25.64 -5.08 24.61
N ARG A 78 -25.32 -6.24 25.20
CA ARG A 78 -24.09 -6.44 25.99
C ARG A 78 -22.84 -6.23 25.16
N LEU A 79 -22.79 -6.79 23.95
CA LEU A 79 -21.67 -6.65 23.03
C LEU A 79 -21.45 -5.20 22.62
N VAL A 80 -22.53 -4.47 22.30
CA VAL A 80 -22.48 -3.04 21.95
C VAL A 80 -21.91 -2.22 23.11
N GLU A 81 -22.39 -2.44 24.33
CA GLU A 81 -21.92 -1.71 25.52
C GLU A 81 -20.44 -1.98 25.82
N LEU A 82 -20.00 -3.25 25.75
CA LEU A 82 -18.59 -3.63 25.94
C LEU A 82 -17.67 -2.95 24.92
N CYS A 83 -18.03 -3.02 23.64
CA CYS A 83 -17.24 -2.40 22.57
C CYS A 83 -17.21 -0.87 22.69
N ALA A 84 -18.36 -0.25 23.02
CA ALA A 84 -18.45 1.19 23.15
C ALA A 84 -17.62 1.73 24.32
N ARG A 85 -17.63 1.06 25.47
CA ARG A 85 -16.77 1.43 26.61
C ARG A 85 -15.29 1.33 26.25
N LYS A 86 -14.88 0.25 25.59
CA LYS A 86 -13.48 0.05 25.21
C LYS A 86 -13.01 1.11 24.19
N LEU A 87 -13.86 1.47 23.23
CA LEU A 87 -13.55 2.53 22.25
C LEU A 87 -13.58 3.94 22.84
N ALA A 88 -14.41 4.18 23.86
CA ALA A 88 -14.50 5.46 24.56
C ALA A 88 -13.39 5.68 25.59
N ALA A 89 -12.65 4.63 25.99
CA ALA A 89 -11.54 4.69 26.94
C ALA A 89 -10.29 5.33 26.31
N ASP A 90 -10.32 6.64 26.06
CA ASP A 90 -9.22 7.39 25.43
C ASP A 90 -7.96 7.50 26.30
N SER A 91 -8.01 7.11 27.57
CA SER A 91 -6.89 7.05 28.52
C SER A 91 -6.32 5.64 28.73
N ASP A 92 -6.83 4.64 28.02
CA ASP A 92 -6.34 3.27 28.08
C ASP A 92 -5.34 3.00 26.95
N PRO A 93 -4.08 2.64 27.26
CA PRO A 93 -3.09 2.27 26.24
C PRO A 93 -3.56 1.16 25.28
N GLU A 94 -4.41 0.23 25.72
CA GLU A 94 -4.90 -0.85 24.83
C GLU A 94 -5.83 -0.27 23.76
N SER A 95 -6.77 0.59 24.16
CA SER A 95 -7.66 1.29 23.24
C SER A 95 -6.90 2.14 22.23
N ILE A 96 -5.90 2.89 22.70
CA ILE A 96 -5.05 3.73 21.83
C ILE A 96 -4.27 2.86 20.84
N THR A 97 -3.69 1.74 21.31
CA THR A 97 -2.97 0.79 20.44
C THR A 97 -3.84 0.29 19.31
N VAL A 98 -5.06 -0.15 19.61
CA VAL A 98 -5.98 -0.69 18.60
C VAL A 98 -6.45 0.38 17.61
N LYS A 99 -6.62 1.62 18.06
CA LYS A 99 -6.92 2.75 17.16
C LYS A 99 -5.76 3.01 16.19
N ALA A 100 -4.52 3.02 16.70
CA ALA A 100 -3.32 3.20 15.90
C ALA A 100 -3.16 2.07 14.86
N GLN A 101 -3.40 0.82 15.26
CA GLN A 101 -3.39 -0.36 14.40
C GLN A 101 -4.31 -0.22 13.20
N VAL A 102 -5.60 -0.02 13.48
CA VAL A 102 -6.62 0.04 12.42
C VAL A 102 -6.41 1.27 11.54
N TYR A 103 -6.01 2.41 12.12
CA TYR A 103 -5.68 3.61 11.36
C TYR A 103 -4.54 3.34 10.37
N PHE A 104 -3.42 2.77 10.86
CA PHE A 104 -2.26 2.53 10.02
C PHE A 104 -2.55 1.52 8.91
N ASP A 105 -3.17 0.38 9.27
CA ASP A 105 -3.49 -0.69 8.30
C ASP A 105 -4.50 -0.26 7.23
N SER A 106 -5.43 0.63 7.58
CA SER A 106 -6.40 1.15 6.60
C SER A 106 -5.83 2.27 5.75
N THR A 107 -4.95 3.11 6.30
CA THR A 107 -4.52 4.35 5.63
C THR A 107 -3.22 4.15 4.83
N PHE A 108 -2.22 3.49 5.42
CA PHE A 108 -0.87 3.40 4.84
C PHE A 108 -0.81 2.69 3.47
N PRO A 109 -1.56 1.60 3.21
CA PRO A 109 -1.56 0.94 1.91
C PRO A 109 -2.22 1.75 0.78
N GLN A 110 -3.05 2.75 1.11
CA GLN A 110 -3.89 3.46 0.12
C GLN A 110 -3.16 4.58 -0.64
N GLN A 111 -1.84 4.73 -0.48
CA GLN A 111 -1.04 5.82 -1.09
C GLN A 111 -1.32 6.01 -2.61
N ALA A 112 -1.30 4.92 -3.38
CA ALA A 112 -1.54 4.97 -4.82
C ALA A 112 -2.99 5.36 -5.17
N GLU A 113 -3.96 4.90 -4.39
CA GLU A 113 -5.37 5.24 -4.57
C GLU A 113 -5.64 6.72 -4.24
N TYR A 114 -5.04 7.24 -3.16
CA TYR A 114 -5.11 8.66 -2.82
C TYR A 114 -4.50 9.54 -3.91
N LEU A 115 -3.34 9.16 -4.46
CA LEU A 115 -2.72 9.87 -5.57
C LEU A 115 -3.60 9.84 -6.83
N HIS A 116 -4.21 8.70 -7.13
CA HIS A 116 -5.15 8.58 -8.25
C HIS A 116 -6.35 9.51 -8.08
N ARG A 117 -6.96 9.51 -6.88
CA ARG A 117 -8.10 10.37 -6.55
C ARG A 117 -7.73 11.85 -6.62
N GLU A 118 -6.57 12.23 -6.12
CA GLU A 118 -6.06 13.60 -6.24
C GLU A 118 -5.88 14.02 -7.71
N ASN A 119 -5.31 13.13 -8.54
CA ASN A 119 -5.18 13.39 -9.97
C ASN A 119 -6.54 13.55 -10.67
N LEU A 120 -7.57 12.85 -10.21
CA LEU A 120 -8.94 13.05 -10.68
C LEU A 120 -9.52 14.39 -10.18
N THR A 121 -9.28 14.76 -8.92
CA THR A 121 -9.67 16.06 -8.35
C THR A 121 -9.07 17.21 -9.16
N ARG A 122 -7.76 17.18 -9.45
CA ARG A 122 -7.07 18.18 -10.29
C ARG A 122 -7.70 18.29 -11.68
N LYS A 123 -8.09 17.16 -12.30
CA LYS A 123 -8.81 17.15 -13.59
C LYS A 123 -10.20 17.78 -13.46
N ASN A 124 -10.94 17.45 -12.41
CA ASN A 124 -12.28 17.97 -12.18
C ASN A 124 -12.29 19.47 -11.88
N THR A 125 -11.28 19.99 -11.18
CA THR A 125 -11.11 21.42 -10.88
C THR A 125 -11.00 22.26 -12.16
N VAL A 126 -10.37 21.74 -13.21
CA VAL A 126 -10.22 22.44 -14.50
C VAL A 126 -11.34 22.14 -15.51
N ALA A 127 -12.22 21.18 -15.22
CA ALA A 127 -13.30 20.80 -16.13
C ALA A 127 -14.28 21.95 -16.45
N PRO A 128 -14.68 22.83 -15.52
CA PRO A 128 -15.58 23.94 -15.82
C PRO A 128 -14.99 24.92 -16.85
N ILE A 129 -13.75 25.35 -16.65
CA ILE A 129 -13.08 26.28 -17.58
C ILE A 129 -12.77 25.60 -18.93
N LEU A 130 -12.48 24.30 -18.95
CA LEU A 130 -12.32 23.53 -20.18
C LEU A 130 -13.64 23.49 -20.97
N ARG A 131 -14.76 23.22 -20.30
CA ARG A 131 -16.09 23.24 -20.91
C ARG A 131 -16.41 24.63 -21.46
N ASP A 132 -16.17 25.67 -20.67
CA ASP A 132 -16.38 27.07 -21.07
C ASP A 132 -15.62 27.47 -22.34
N ILE A 133 -14.41 26.96 -22.54
CA ILE A 133 -13.59 27.24 -23.73
C ILE A 133 -14.05 26.40 -24.92
N THR A 134 -14.36 25.12 -24.70
CA THR A 134 -14.70 24.17 -25.77
C THR A 134 -16.10 24.39 -26.33
N GLU A 135 -17.04 24.79 -25.48
CA GLU A 135 -18.44 25.13 -25.80
C GLU A 135 -18.63 26.63 -26.03
N TRP A 136 -17.53 27.41 -26.05
CA TRP A 136 -17.59 28.85 -26.25
C TRP A 136 -18.31 29.20 -27.56
N SER A 137 -19.28 30.11 -27.46
CA SER A 137 -19.99 30.66 -28.60
C SER A 137 -20.02 32.19 -28.50
N PRO A 138 -19.80 32.91 -29.60
CA PRO A 138 -19.83 34.37 -29.62
C PRO A 138 -21.22 34.97 -29.33
N SER A 139 -22.31 34.18 -29.32
CA SER A 139 -23.68 34.68 -29.14
C SER A 139 -24.19 34.68 -27.68
N GLY A 140 -23.31 34.54 -26.69
CA GLY A 140 -23.68 34.38 -25.27
C GLY A 140 -24.27 35.61 -24.57
N SER A 141 -24.27 36.79 -25.19
CA SER A 141 -25.05 37.95 -24.71
C SER A 141 -26.32 38.11 -25.56
N GLY A 142 -27.43 37.58 -25.06
CA GLY A 142 -28.81 37.87 -25.46
C GLY A 142 -29.07 38.38 -26.88
N GLY A 143 -29.40 37.46 -27.79
CA GLY A 143 -30.31 37.73 -28.91
C GLY A 143 -29.68 38.26 -30.19
N GLY A 144 -29.72 37.44 -31.24
CA GLY A 144 -29.60 37.91 -32.62
C GLY A 144 -28.65 37.09 -33.47
N LYS A 145 -29.23 36.31 -34.40
CA LYS A 145 -28.53 35.72 -35.54
C LYS A 145 -27.84 36.83 -36.34
N ALA A 146 -26.54 36.99 -36.18
CA ALA A 146 -25.69 37.66 -37.14
C ALA A 146 -24.46 36.78 -37.37
N ALA A 147 -24.41 36.15 -38.54
CA ALA A 147 -23.21 35.55 -39.11
C ALA A 147 -22.23 36.66 -39.53
N GLY A 148 -21.83 37.50 -38.57
CA GLY A 148 -20.90 38.60 -38.71
C GLY A 148 -19.63 38.30 -37.93
N MET A 149 -18.50 38.41 -38.62
CA MET A 149 -17.12 38.44 -38.12
C MET A 149 -16.96 38.46 -36.59
N LEU A 150 -16.28 37.45 -36.04
CA LEU A 150 -15.88 37.40 -34.63
C LEU A 150 -15.18 38.71 -34.24
N SER A 151 -15.70 39.43 -33.26
CA SER A 151 -15.07 40.69 -32.82
C SER A 151 -13.72 40.38 -32.15
N ALA A 152 -12.73 41.23 -32.41
CA ALA A 152 -11.38 41.07 -31.82
C ALA A 152 -11.43 41.00 -30.28
N ALA A 153 -12.36 41.75 -29.65
CA ALA A 153 -12.55 41.73 -28.20
C ALA A 153 -13.10 40.39 -27.68
N ALA A 154 -13.96 39.71 -28.45
CA ALA A 154 -14.48 38.40 -28.09
C ALA A 154 -13.38 37.32 -28.17
N LEU A 155 -12.54 37.39 -29.19
CA LEU A 155 -11.37 36.50 -29.33
C LEU A 155 -10.34 36.72 -28.23
N ASP A 156 -10.07 37.98 -27.85
CA ASP A 156 -9.18 38.29 -26.72
C ASP A 156 -9.72 37.74 -25.40
N THR A 157 -11.04 37.81 -25.18
CA THR A 157 -11.68 37.24 -23.99
C THR A 157 -11.51 35.72 -23.93
N LEU A 158 -11.70 35.02 -25.06
CA LEU A 158 -11.48 33.58 -25.14
C LEU A 158 -10.00 33.24 -24.91
N TYR A 159 -9.08 34.00 -25.48
CA TYR A 159 -7.65 33.81 -25.30
C TYR A 159 -7.23 33.94 -23.84
N ARG A 160 -7.75 34.94 -23.11
CA ARG A 160 -7.53 35.06 -21.65
C ARG A 160 -8.08 33.85 -20.88
N LYS A 161 -9.23 33.29 -21.28
CA LYS A 161 -9.72 32.02 -20.69
C LYS A 161 -8.77 30.87 -20.96
N MET A 162 -8.19 30.76 -22.17
CA MET A 162 -7.18 29.74 -22.49
C MET A 162 -5.93 29.88 -21.62
N VAL A 163 -5.42 31.10 -21.40
CA VAL A 163 -4.32 31.37 -20.47
C VAL A 163 -4.67 30.93 -19.05
N GLY A 164 -5.88 31.26 -18.57
CA GLY A 164 -6.38 30.81 -17.27
C GLY A 164 -6.43 29.29 -17.14
N TYR A 165 -6.89 28.60 -18.18
CA TYR A 165 -6.92 27.14 -18.22
C TYR A 165 -5.51 26.52 -18.11
N VAL A 166 -4.55 27.06 -18.87
CA VAL A 166 -3.15 26.59 -18.84
C VAL A 166 -2.57 26.71 -17.44
N LEU A 167 -2.75 27.85 -16.79
CA LEU A 167 -2.26 28.11 -15.43
C LEU A 167 -2.88 27.20 -14.37
N LEU A 168 -4.21 27.04 -14.40
CA LEU A 168 -4.93 26.17 -13.47
C LEU A 168 -4.54 24.70 -13.68
N LYS A 169 -4.40 24.26 -14.93
CA LYS A 169 -4.05 22.87 -15.24
C LYS A 169 -2.62 22.51 -14.85
N SER A 170 -1.68 23.43 -15.03
CA SER A 170 -0.28 23.23 -14.65
C SER A 170 -0.02 23.45 -13.16
N ALA A 171 -0.94 24.13 -12.46
CA ALA A 171 -0.76 24.62 -11.08
C ALA A 171 0.57 25.38 -10.91
N MET A 172 0.88 26.28 -11.87
CA MET A 172 2.11 27.08 -11.85
C MET A 172 1.79 28.56 -11.64
N GLY A 173 1.32 28.88 -10.43
CA GLY A 173 0.94 30.22 -10.02
C GLY A 173 -0.54 30.53 -10.23
N ASN A 174 -0.98 31.63 -9.62
CA ASN A 174 -2.38 32.04 -9.58
C ASN A 174 -2.75 32.81 -10.88
N PRO A 175 -3.82 32.41 -11.61
CA PRO A 175 -4.31 33.15 -12.77
C PRO A 175 -4.71 34.61 -12.52
N THR A 176 -4.99 34.99 -11.27
CA THR A 176 -5.33 36.38 -10.92
C THR A 176 -4.11 37.29 -10.78
N ASP A 177 -2.90 36.73 -10.67
CA ASP A 177 -1.67 37.51 -10.65
C ASP A 177 -1.33 37.96 -12.08
N VAL A 178 -1.34 39.28 -12.29
CA VAL A 178 -1.09 39.92 -13.58
C VAL A 178 0.30 39.54 -14.14
N GLN A 179 1.32 39.37 -13.29
CA GLN A 179 2.66 39.02 -13.76
C GLN A 179 2.75 37.58 -14.24
N VAL A 180 2.10 36.66 -13.53
CA VAL A 180 2.00 35.23 -13.88
C VAL A 180 1.15 35.05 -15.13
N ALA A 181 -0.01 35.70 -15.20
CA ALA A 181 -0.91 35.68 -16.36
C ALA A 181 -0.22 36.23 -17.60
N ARG A 182 0.51 37.35 -17.49
CA ARG A 182 1.26 37.93 -18.62
C ARG A 182 2.37 37.01 -19.10
N GLU A 183 3.13 36.40 -18.19
CA GLU A 183 4.17 35.44 -18.57
C GLU A 183 3.58 34.23 -19.31
N ALA A 184 2.49 33.65 -18.80
CA ALA A 184 1.81 32.54 -19.45
C ALA A 184 1.18 32.93 -20.79
N ALA A 185 0.65 34.15 -20.92
CA ALA A 185 0.14 34.67 -22.19
C ALA A 185 1.25 34.82 -23.24
N VAL A 186 2.43 35.32 -22.86
CA VAL A 186 3.59 35.43 -23.77
C VAL A 186 4.07 34.05 -24.20
N ALA A 187 4.09 33.08 -23.27
CA ALA A 187 4.49 31.72 -23.58
C ALA A 187 3.44 30.97 -24.43
N LEU A 188 2.15 31.30 -24.29
CA LEU A 188 1.10 30.78 -25.17
C LEU A 188 1.20 31.41 -26.57
N GLU A 189 1.44 32.71 -26.67
CA GLU A 189 1.52 33.42 -27.95
C GLU A 189 2.71 32.96 -28.81
N SER A 190 3.78 32.45 -28.18
CA SER A 190 4.93 31.91 -28.91
C SER A 190 4.68 30.57 -29.62
N VAL A 191 3.63 29.84 -29.21
CA VAL A 191 3.28 28.52 -29.77
C VAL A 191 1.87 28.44 -30.34
N PHE A 192 1.01 29.40 -29.99
CA PHE A 192 -0.37 29.52 -30.42
C PHE A 192 -0.76 31.00 -30.49
N PRO A 193 -0.48 31.66 -31.63
CA PRO A 193 -0.80 33.07 -31.84
C PRO A 193 -2.29 33.36 -31.74
N GLN A 194 -2.69 34.57 -31.33
CA GLN A 194 -4.10 34.97 -31.24
C GLN A 194 -4.89 34.77 -32.56
N GLY A 195 -4.21 34.85 -33.71
CA GLY A 195 -4.82 34.59 -35.03
C GLY A 195 -5.33 33.15 -35.21
N GLU A 196 -4.75 32.17 -34.50
CA GLU A 196 -5.14 30.77 -34.62
C GLU A 196 -6.39 30.39 -33.81
N VAL A 197 -6.87 31.30 -32.95
CA VAL A 197 -8.10 31.10 -32.15
C VAL A 197 -9.32 30.83 -33.04
N ALA A 198 -9.39 31.47 -34.21
CA ALA A 198 -10.47 31.24 -35.17
C ALA A 198 -10.45 29.79 -35.72
N THR A 199 -9.25 29.28 -36.02
CA THR A 199 -9.06 27.88 -36.47
C THR A 199 -9.38 26.89 -35.36
N PHE A 200 -8.97 27.19 -34.12
CA PHE A 200 -9.32 26.40 -32.94
C PHE A 200 -10.84 26.28 -32.76
N LEU A 201 -11.59 27.36 -32.98
CA LEU A 201 -13.05 27.35 -32.86
C LEU A 201 -13.74 26.41 -33.85
N ALA A 202 -13.15 26.19 -35.03
CA ALA A 202 -13.66 25.28 -36.06
C ALA A 202 -13.45 23.80 -35.73
N LEU A 203 -12.60 23.46 -34.76
CA LEU A 203 -12.34 22.08 -34.38
C LEU A 203 -13.51 21.44 -33.63
N PRO A 204 -13.69 20.11 -33.75
CA PRO A 204 -14.65 19.39 -32.92
C PRO A 204 -14.16 19.37 -31.45
N ARG A 205 -15.10 19.25 -30.51
CA ARG A 205 -14.82 19.24 -29.06
C ARG A 205 -13.63 18.34 -28.64
N PRO A 206 -13.54 17.04 -29.03
CA PRO A 206 -12.42 16.20 -28.61
C PRO A 206 -11.05 16.69 -29.10
N ASP A 207 -11.01 17.40 -30.23
CA ASP A 207 -9.77 17.96 -30.78
C ASP A 207 -9.42 19.26 -30.08
N LYS A 208 -10.42 20.09 -29.74
CA LYS A 208 -10.23 21.26 -28.87
C LYS A 208 -9.63 20.87 -27.52
N GLU A 209 -10.19 19.84 -26.88
CA GLU A 209 -9.69 19.33 -25.60
C GLU A 209 -8.25 18.80 -25.71
N ARG A 210 -7.95 18.02 -26.76
CA ARG A 210 -6.59 17.53 -27.03
C ARG A 210 -5.59 18.67 -27.29
N GLN A 211 -5.96 19.66 -28.10
CA GLN A 211 -5.10 20.81 -28.39
C GLN A 211 -4.86 21.64 -27.13
N LEU A 212 -5.89 21.94 -26.35
CA LEU A 212 -5.75 22.65 -25.07
C LEU A 212 -4.85 21.91 -24.08
N ASN A 213 -4.97 20.58 -24.01
CA ASN A 213 -4.10 19.76 -23.18
C ASN A 213 -2.63 19.84 -23.62
N GLY A 214 -2.38 19.72 -24.92
CA GLY A 214 -1.03 19.85 -25.49
C GLY A 214 -0.44 21.25 -25.27
N LEU A 215 -1.24 22.30 -25.52
CA LEU A 215 -0.84 23.70 -25.26
C LEU A 215 -0.49 23.92 -23.79
N ALA A 216 -1.28 23.37 -22.86
CA ALA A 216 -0.98 23.49 -21.44
C ALA A 216 0.36 22.81 -21.08
N GLN A 217 0.65 21.63 -21.61
CA GLN A 217 1.95 20.96 -21.39
C GLN A 217 3.10 21.77 -22.00
N LEU A 218 2.94 22.23 -23.25
CA LEU A 218 3.96 22.97 -23.98
C LEU A 218 4.29 24.30 -23.30
N VAL A 219 3.27 25.10 -22.97
CA VAL A 219 3.43 26.37 -22.24
C VAL A 219 4.04 26.11 -20.87
N SER A 220 3.69 25.01 -20.21
CA SER A 220 4.31 24.68 -18.92
C SER A 220 5.81 24.47 -19.03
N GLY A 221 6.25 23.68 -20.01
CA GLY A 221 7.67 23.47 -20.29
C GLY A 221 8.41 24.75 -20.64
N ILE A 222 7.81 25.61 -21.48
CA ILE A 222 8.40 26.91 -21.86
C ILE A 222 8.60 27.79 -20.63
N ARG A 223 7.60 27.87 -19.75
CA ARG A 223 7.70 28.66 -18.51
C ARG A 223 8.78 28.12 -17.56
N LEU A 224 8.91 26.79 -17.43
CA LEU A 224 9.97 26.16 -16.64
C LEU A 224 11.36 26.46 -17.21
N PHE A 225 11.51 26.42 -18.54
CA PHE A 225 12.75 26.81 -19.19
C PHE A 225 13.06 28.31 -19.02
N ASN A 226 12.05 29.17 -19.18
CA ASN A 226 12.20 30.61 -18.95
C ASN A 226 12.58 30.92 -17.51
N ARG A 227 12.06 30.17 -16.53
CA ARG A 227 12.50 30.22 -15.13
C ARG A 227 13.98 29.87 -14.98
N HIS A 228 14.46 28.86 -15.71
CA HIS A 228 15.87 28.45 -15.67
C HIS A 228 16.81 29.51 -16.28
N VAL A 229 16.40 30.14 -17.39
CA VAL A 229 17.23 31.10 -18.13
C VAL A 229 17.14 32.52 -17.54
N ASN A 230 15.95 32.96 -17.14
CA ASN A 230 15.68 34.33 -16.72
C ASN A 230 15.44 34.44 -15.22
N LYS A 231 16.36 35.13 -14.52
CA LYS A 231 16.24 35.42 -13.09
C LYS A 231 14.92 36.11 -12.71
N ALA A 232 14.38 36.95 -13.60
CA ALA A 232 13.11 37.67 -13.40
C ALA A 232 11.85 36.77 -13.39
N SER A 233 11.97 35.49 -13.77
CA SER A 233 10.86 34.52 -13.77
C SER A 233 10.96 33.51 -12.61
N ARG A 234 11.97 33.65 -11.75
CA ARG A 234 12.28 32.68 -10.68
C ARG A 234 11.21 32.64 -9.57
N ASP A 235 10.63 33.79 -9.27
CA ASP A 235 9.68 33.98 -8.16
C ASP A 235 8.21 33.79 -8.58
N LYS A 236 7.95 33.56 -9.88
CA LYS A 236 6.59 33.41 -10.45
C LYS A 236 6.06 31.98 -10.44
N ILE A 237 6.95 31.01 -10.20
CA ILE A 237 6.64 29.59 -10.11
C ILE A 237 7.23 29.10 -8.78
N GLU A 238 6.39 28.51 -7.95
CA GLU A 238 6.80 27.95 -6.67
C GLU A 238 7.92 26.91 -6.85
N ASN A 239 8.85 26.81 -5.89
CA ASN A 239 9.93 25.85 -5.95
C ASN A 239 9.52 24.50 -5.35
N ILE A 240 8.67 23.77 -6.06
CA ILE A 240 8.18 22.44 -5.62
C ILE A 240 9.32 21.48 -5.25
N PRO A 241 10.42 21.35 -6.01
CA PRO A 241 11.54 20.49 -5.60
C PRO A 241 12.15 20.84 -4.23
N GLU A 242 12.27 22.14 -3.93
CA GLU A 242 12.76 22.60 -2.62
C GLU A 242 11.75 22.34 -1.50
N LEU A 243 10.44 22.46 -1.79
CA LEU A 243 9.39 22.07 -0.86
C LEU A 243 9.44 20.58 -0.55
N CYS A 244 9.48 19.70 -1.55
CA CYS A 244 9.65 18.26 -1.36
C CYS A 244 10.88 17.94 -0.51
N SER A 245 12.03 18.56 -0.84
CA SER A 245 13.27 18.38 -0.08
C SER A 245 13.13 18.77 1.40
N ARG A 246 12.43 19.89 1.68
CA ARG A 246 12.13 20.32 3.05
C ARG A 246 11.19 19.34 3.76
N GLU A 247 10.07 18.97 3.15
CA GLU A 247 9.10 18.05 3.76
C GLU A 247 9.73 16.68 4.06
N ILE A 248 10.54 16.14 3.14
CA ILE A 248 11.30 14.89 3.33
C ILE A 248 12.28 15.03 4.51
N LYS A 249 13.02 16.14 4.57
CA LYS A 249 13.98 16.39 5.67
C LYS A 249 13.28 16.49 7.02
N ASP A 250 12.17 17.21 7.08
CA ASP A 250 11.40 17.39 8.31
C ASP A 250 10.73 16.07 8.76
N ALA A 251 10.28 15.24 7.81
CA ALA A 251 9.78 13.90 8.06
C ALA A 251 10.86 12.98 8.65
N PHE A 252 12.08 12.96 8.07
CA PHE A 252 13.20 12.20 8.62
C PHE A 252 13.59 12.65 10.04
N ALA A 253 13.59 13.96 10.30
CA ALA A 253 13.89 14.50 11.62
C ALA A 253 12.86 14.04 12.66
N LEU A 254 11.56 14.11 12.32
CA LEU A 254 10.48 13.64 13.18
C LEU A 254 10.56 12.13 13.43
N ILE A 255 10.74 11.32 12.38
CA ILE A 255 10.89 9.86 12.50
C ILE A 255 12.05 9.52 13.43
N LYS A 256 13.20 10.19 13.28
CA LYS A 256 14.38 9.96 14.13
C LYS A 256 14.11 10.30 15.60
N GLU A 257 13.47 11.43 15.86
CA GLU A 257 13.06 11.85 17.21
C GLU A 257 12.15 10.79 17.85
N LYS A 258 11.07 10.42 17.14
CA LYS A 258 10.07 9.46 17.65
C LYS A 258 10.62 8.05 17.82
N THR A 259 11.48 7.59 16.91
CA THR A 259 12.17 6.30 17.01
C THR A 259 13.04 6.27 18.27
N SER A 260 13.82 7.33 18.52
CA SER A 260 14.72 7.41 19.68
C SER A 260 13.95 7.40 21.00
N ASP A 261 12.83 8.13 21.07
CA ASP A 261 11.96 8.15 22.25
C ASP A 261 11.30 6.79 22.50
N ALA A 262 10.73 6.18 21.45
CA ALA A 262 10.14 4.85 21.50
C ALA A 262 11.14 3.78 21.97
N GLU A 263 12.36 3.79 21.44
CA GLU A 263 13.42 2.86 21.86
C GLU A 263 13.77 3.01 23.35
N LEU A 264 13.90 4.25 23.84
CA LEU A 264 14.21 4.52 25.25
C LEU A 264 13.11 3.98 26.17
N LYS A 265 11.84 4.23 25.82
CA LYS A 265 10.68 3.73 26.56
C LYS A 265 10.58 2.21 26.51
N ILE A 266 10.83 1.58 25.35
CA ILE A 266 10.89 0.13 25.22
C ILE A 266 11.96 -0.47 26.13
N LYS A 267 13.18 0.07 26.12
CA LYS A 267 14.28 -0.45 26.97
C LYS A 267 13.94 -0.35 28.45
N ALA A 268 13.40 0.80 28.88
CA ALA A 268 12.97 1.01 30.26
C ALA A 268 11.89 0.00 30.68
N MET A 269 10.81 -0.11 29.91
CA MET A 269 9.70 -1.03 30.21
C MET A 269 10.14 -2.49 30.18
N ALA A 270 10.91 -2.90 29.17
CA ALA A 270 11.40 -4.27 29.05
C ALA A 270 12.31 -4.66 30.22
N ALA A 271 13.18 -3.74 30.68
CA ALA A 271 14.04 -3.97 31.83
C ALA A 271 13.25 -4.10 33.14
N ILE A 272 12.27 -3.21 33.38
CA ILE A 272 11.43 -3.26 34.58
C ILE A 272 10.58 -4.53 34.60
N LEU A 273 9.96 -4.90 33.48
CA LEU A 273 9.12 -6.09 33.36
C LEU A 273 9.92 -7.40 33.40
N SER A 274 11.22 -7.38 33.10
CA SER A 274 12.11 -8.55 33.17
C SER A 274 12.77 -8.74 34.54
N ALA A 275 12.55 -7.84 35.51
CA ALA A 275 13.26 -7.84 36.78
C ALA A 275 12.78 -8.94 37.75
N GLU A 276 13.72 -9.61 38.43
CA GLU A 276 13.44 -10.57 39.51
C GLU A 276 14.11 -10.13 40.83
N PRO A 277 13.38 -9.97 41.95
CA PRO A 277 11.91 -10.01 42.07
C PRO A 277 11.22 -8.82 41.36
N ALA A 278 9.91 -8.95 41.11
CA ALA A 278 9.13 -7.90 40.45
C ALA A 278 9.24 -6.56 41.20
N VAL A 279 9.52 -5.50 40.45
CA VAL A 279 9.77 -4.15 41.00
C VAL A 279 8.47 -3.36 41.20
N VAL A 280 7.40 -3.74 40.50
CA VAL A 280 6.16 -2.99 40.41
C VAL A 280 4.93 -3.86 40.68
N ALA A 281 3.83 -3.21 41.06
CA ALA A 281 2.54 -3.87 41.29
C ALA A 281 2.01 -4.54 39.99
N PRO A 282 1.18 -5.60 40.11
CA PRO A 282 0.63 -6.31 38.95
C PRO A 282 -0.14 -5.43 37.97
N ASP A 283 -0.95 -4.48 38.46
CA ASP A 283 -1.75 -3.59 37.61
C ASP A 283 -0.88 -2.64 36.78
N VAL A 284 0.16 -2.07 37.41
CA VAL A 284 1.17 -1.24 36.73
C VAL A 284 1.93 -2.06 35.69
N SER A 285 2.28 -3.30 36.02
CA SER A 285 2.94 -4.22 35.09
C SER A 285 2.07 -4.54 33.88
N ALA A 286 0.78 -4.81 34.08
CA ALA A 286 -0.17 -5.09 33.01
C ALA A 286 -0.33 -3.88 32.07
N ARG A 287 -0.49 -2.68 32.63
CA ARG A 287 -0.61 -1.44 31.85
C ARG A 287 0.68 -1.10 31.10
N MET A 288 1.83 -1.33 31.72
CA MET A 288 3.15 -1.20 31.10
C MET A 288 3.35 -2.21 29.95
N ALA A 289 2.90 -3.46 30.11
CA ALA A 289 2.96 -4.45 29.04
C ALA A 289 2.13 -4.02 27.82
N THR A 290 0.95 -3.43 28.04
CA THR A 290 0.14 -2.85 26.96
C THR A 290 0.81 -1.63 26.30
N ALA A 291 1.41 -0.74 27.09
CA ALA A 291 2.19 0.37 26.53
C ALA A 291 3.41 -0.12 25.73
N LEU A 292 4.07 -1.19 26.19
CA LEU A 292 5.18 -1.82 25.45
C LEU A 292 4.73 -2.34 24.07
N VAL A 293 3.54 -2.95 23.99
CA VAL A 293 2.93 -3.38 22.72
C VAL A 293 2.76 -2.18 21.77
N PHE A 294 2.25 -1.06 22.28
CA PHE A 294 2.10 0.18 21.49
C PHE A 294 3.43 0.63 20.90
N TYR A 295 4.48 0.81 21.71
CA TYR A 295 5.77 1.31 21.22
C TYR A 295 6.46 0.34 20.26
N ARG A 296 6.30 -0.97 20.46
CA ARG A 296 6.81 -1.98 19.51
C ARG A 296 6.14 -1.83 18.14
N GLN A 297 4.84 -1.57 18.10
CA GLN A 297 4.13 -1.30 16.84
C GLN A 297 4.49 0.04 16.24
N LEU A 298 4.63 1.08 17.08
CA LEU A 298 5.04 2.39 16.64
C LEU A 298 6.39 2.33 15.91
N LEU A 299 7.37 1.56 16.44
CA LEU A 299 8.64 1.35 15.74
C LEU A 299 8.45 0.72 14.36
N ILE A 300 7.62 -0.32 14.22
CA ILE A 300 7.33 -0.97 12.93
C ILE A 300 6.68 0.03 11.95
N TYR A 301 5.75 0.86 12.42
CA TYR A 301 5.08 1.86 11.61
C TYR A 301 6.02 2.99 11.17
N LEU A 302 6.84 3.50 12.08
CA LEU A 302 7.85 4.51 11.79
C LEU A 302 8.88 3.98 10.78
N ASP A 303 9.29 2.72 10.90
CA ASP A 303 10.19 2.03 9.97
C ASP A 303 9.58 1.94 8.56
N SER A 304 8.32 1.49 8.49
CA SER A 304 7.56 1.40 7.23
C SER A 304 7.41 2.77 6.54
N VAL A 305 7.14 3.84 7.31
CA VAL A 305 7.06 5.19 6.75
C VAL A 305 8.46 5.69 6.34
N ARG A 306 9.51 5.38 7.10
CA ARG A 306 10.90 5.73 6.76
C ARG A 306 11.29 5.19 5.39
N GLU A 307 11.01 3.91 5.11
CA GLU A 307 11.27 3.30 3.80
C GLU A 307 10.57 4.05 2.66
N GLN A 308 9.32 4.49 2.87
CA GLN A 308 8.59 5.27 1.85
C GLN A 308 9.17 6.68 1.65
N ILE A 309 9.63 7.32 2.72
CA ILE A 309 10.31 8.63 2.63
C ILE A 309 11.69 8.49 1.97
N GLU A 310 12.40 7.39 2.20
CA GLU A 310 13.64 7.05 1.47
C GLU A 310 13.36 6.85 -0.03
N ALA A 311 12.28 6.15 -0.37
CA ALA A 311 11.83 5.99 -1.75
C ALA A 311 11.50 7.33 -2.42
N SER A 312 10.78 8.23 -1.74
CA SER A 312 10.53 9.58 -2.29
C SER A 312 11.76 10.46 -2.35
N SER A 313 12.71 10.30 -1.42
CA SER A 313 14.01 10.95 -1.53
C SER A 313 14.78 10.47 -2.78
N ALA A 314 14.70 9.19 -3.12
CA ALA A 314 15.28 8.65 -4.35
C ALA A 314 14.53 9.13 -5.60
N ALA A 315 13.20 9.15 -5.58
CA ALA A 315 12.36 9.64 -6.66
C ALA A 315 12.61 11.12 -6.95
N LEU A 316 12.70 11.96 -5.92
CA LEU A 316 12.99 13.38 -6.03
C LEU A 316 14.35 13.62 -6.70
N ARG A 317 15.40 12.91 -6.27
CA ARG A 317 16.72 12.99 -6.92
C ARG A 317 16.66 12.60 -8.39
N ALA A 318 15.96 11.52 -8.72
CA ALA A 318 15.81 11.07 -10.09
C ALA A 318 15.05 12.08 -10.97
N LEU A 319 14.03 12.74 -10.42
CA LEU A 319 13.29 13.81 -11.09
C LEU A 319 14.17 15.05 -11.29
N ASP A 320 14.92 15.46 -10.27
CA ASP A 320 15.86 16.59 -10.35
C ASP A 320 16.96 16.37 -11.38
N ASP A 321 17.56 15.18 -11.40
CA ASP A 321 18.62 14.83 -12.37
C ASP A 321 18.10 14.88 -13.81
N LYS A 322 16.90 14.32 -14.05
CA LYS A 322 16.24 14.34 -15.36
C LYS A 322 15.82 15.74 -15.77
N MET A 323 15.29 16.54 -14.84
CA MET A 323 14.92 17.95 -15.08
C MET A 323 16.15 18.78 -15.44
N ALA A 324 17.23 18.64 -14.67
CA ALA A 324 18.48 19.33 -14.93
C ALA A 324 19.11 18.91 -16.27
N ALA A 325 19.08 17.63 -16.61
CA ALA A 325 19.53 17.13 -17.92
C ALA A 325 18.71 17.74 -19.06
N SER A 326 17.38 17.66 -18.98
CA SER A 326 16.47 18.18 -19.99
C SER A 326 16.63 19.70 -20.20
N LEU A 327 16.81 20.47 -19.12
CA LEU A 327 17.04 21.91 -19.19
C LEU A 327 18.39 22.25 -19.85
N ARG A 328 19.47 21.53 -19.50
CA ARG A 328 20.79 21.71 -20.14
C ARG A 328 20.73 21.42 -21.64
N ASP A 329 20.09 20.32 -21.99
CA ASP A 329 19.90 19.85 -23.35
C ASP A 329 19.10 20.86 -24.19
N LEU A 330 18.04 21.42 -23.62
CA LEU A 330 17.23 22.44 -24.28
C LEU A 330 17.98 23.78 -24.40
N ALA A 331 18.75 24.17 -23.37
CA ALA A 331 19.60 25.35 -23.42
C ALA A 331 20.69 25.24 -24.51
N ALA A 332 21.30 24.06 -24.65
CA ALA A 332 22.30 23.80 -25.69
C ALA A 332 21.68 23.87 -27.10
N ALA A 333 20.51 23.24 -27.29
CA ALA A 333 19.79 23.27 -28.57
C ALA A 333 19.41 24.70 -28.99
N CYS A 334 18.91 25.51 -28.04
CA CYS A 334 18.53 26.91 -28.28
C CYS A 334 19.73 27.86 -28.48
N ARG A 335 20.90 27.56 -27.92
CA ARG A 335 22.12 28.38 -28.13
C ARG A 335 22.83 28.04 -29.44
N ALA A 336 22.75 26.80 -29.90
CA ALA A 336 23.50 26.34 -31.07
C ALA A 336 22.92 26.82 -32.41
N ARG A 337 21.65 27.26 -32.46
CA ARG A 337 20.96 27.62 -33.71
C ARG A 337 20.11 28.88 -33.52
N ALA A 338 20.15 29.78 -34.51
CA ALA A 338 19.31 30.99 -34.54
C ALA A 338 17.80 30.66 -34.68
N ALA A 339 17.48 29.49 -35.24
CA ALA A 339 16.12 28.94 -35.28
C ALA A 339 16.19 27.43 -35.04
N VAL A 340 15.45 26.93 -34.05
CA VAL A 340 15.39 25.50 -33.74
C VAL A 340 14.07 24.93 -34.26
N PRO A 341 14.07 23.81 -35.02
CA PRO A 341 12.84 23.21 -35.52
C PRO A 341 11.88 22.81 -34.39
N VAL A 342 10.61 23.13 -34.58
CA VAL A 342 9.52 22.85 -33.63
C VAL A 342 9.48 21.38 -33.20
N ASP A 343 9.66 20.47 -34.15
CA ASP A 343 9.65 19.02 -33.94
C ASP A 343 10.71 18.52 -32.96
N HIS A 344 11.77 19.31 -32.72
CA HIS A 344 12.84 18.95 -31.78
C HIS A 344 12.65 19.58 -30.40
N VAL A 345 12.03 20.75 -30.30
CA VAL A 345 11.93 21.49 -29.02
C VAL A 345 10.63 21.20 -28.29
N TYR A 346 9.51 21.03 -29.01
CA TYR A 346 8.20 20.81 -28.39
C TYR A 346 8.15 19.51 -27.56
N PRO A 347 8.69 18.36 -28.02
CA PRO A 347 8.76 17.15 -27.20
C PRO A 347 9.52 17.36 -25.88
N ARG A 348 10.64 18.11 -25.92
CA ARG A 348 11.45 18.40 -24.74
C ARG A 348 10.76 19.35 -23.76
N PHE A 349 10.01 20.34 -24.24
CA PHE A 349 9.17 21.16 -23.36
C PHE A 349 8.04 20.33 -22.71
N MET A 350 7.39 19.45 -23.48
CA MET A 350 6.38 18.55 -22.94
C MET A 350 6.98 17.58 -21.89
N GLU A 351 8.21 17.12 -22.08
CA GLU A 351 8.96 16.35 -21.09
C GLU A 351 9.19 17.13 -19.79
N LEU A 352 9.62 18.40 -19.86
CA LEU A 352 9.74 19.27 -18.66
C LEU A 352 8.41 19.38 -17.91
N ALA A 353 7.29 19.52 -18.63
CA ALA A 353 5.97 19.58 -18.00
C ALA A 353 5.56 18.24 -17.34
N ALA A 354 5.94 17.11 -17.92
CA ALA A 354 5.71 15.80 -17.34
C ALA A 354 6.55 15.59 -16.06
N LEU A 355 7.83 15.99 -16.09
CA LEU A 355 8.69 15.97 -14.90
C LEU A 355 8.15 16.88 -13.79
N TRP A 356 7.64 18.06 -14.16
CA TRP A 356 6.97 18.96 -13.21
C TRP A 356 5.73 18.35 -12.55
N ARG A 357 4.92 17.62 -13.32
CA ARG A 357 3.82 16.83 -12.74
C ARG A 357 4.34 15.76 -11.78
N GLY A 358 5.46 15.12 -12.09
CA GLY A 358 6.14 14.17 -11.20
C GLY A 358 6.47 14.80 -9.83
N PHE A 359 7.03 16.00 -9.81
CA PHE A 359 7.27 16.72 -8.54
C PHE A 359 5.97 17.04 -7.77
N GLN A 360 4.89 17.38 -8.46
CA GLN A 360 3.58 17.64 -7.83
C GLN A 360 2.94 16.37 -7.25
N ASP A 361 3.18 15.22 -7.87
CA ASP A 361 2.73 13.92 -7.38
C ASP A 361 3.55 13.50 -6.15
N GLU A 362 4.87 13.66 -6.18
CA GLU A 362 5.74 13.42 -5.02
C GLU A 362 5.40 14.35 -3.85
N LEU A 363 5.21 15.65 -4.07
CA LEU A 363 4.83 16.59 -3.00
C LEU A 363 3.52 16.18 -2.32
N PHE A 364 2.54 15.69 -3.09
CA PHE A 364 1.29 15.19 -2.52
C PHE A 364 1.50 13.93 -1.67
N LEU A 365 2.32 13.00 -2.14
CA LEU A 365 2.67 11.80 -1.39
C LEU A 365 3.44 12.14 -0.10
N ASP A 366 4.37 13.09 -0.16
CA ASP A 366 5.10 13.58 1.02
C ASP A 366 4.15 14.18 2.06
N ALA A 367 3.21 15.03 1.63
CA ALA A 367 2.18 15.59 2.50
C ALA A 367 1.25 14.51 3.09
N PHE A 368 0.89 13.50 2.30
CA PHE A 368 0.09 12.36 2.76
C PHE A 368 0.81 11.57 3.85
N ARG A 369 2.09 11.21 3.62
CA ARG A 369 2.92 10.48 4.60
C ARG A 369 3.18 11.32 5.84
N ARG A 370 3.34 12.64 5.68
CA ARG A 370 3.42 13.57 6.81
C ARG A 370 2.17 13.52 7.67
N GLY A 371 0.97 13.49 7.06
CA GLY A 371 -0.29 13.31 7.78
C GLY A 371 -0.38 12.00 8.58
N ILE A 372 0.20 10.91 8.06
CA ILE A 372 0.32 9.65 8.80
C ILE A 372 1.25 9.83 10.01
N LEU A 373 2.43 10.42 9.82
CA LEU A 373 3.39 10.68 10.91
C LEU A 373 2.80 11.56 12.02
N ASP A 374 2.14 12.65 11.64
CA ASP A 374 1.51 13.55 12.61
C ASP A 374 0.41 12.80 13.40
N THR A 375 -0.36 11.92 12.74
CA THR A 375 -1.38 11.09 13.42
C THR A 375 -0.75 10.04 14.34
N LEU A 376 0.35 9.40 13.95
CA LEU A 376 1.10 8.49 14.83
C LEU A 376 1.66 9.22 16.06
N ALA A 377 2.16 10.43 15.88
CA ALA A 377 2.63 11.28 16.98
C ALA A 377 1.49 11.67 17.95
N LEU A 378 0.26 11.85 17.43
CA LEU A 378 -0.92 12.06 18.29
C LEU A 378 -1.25 10.84 19.13
N PHE A 379 -1.18 9.62 18.57
CA PHE A 379 -1.37 8.39 19.34
C PHE A 379 -0.29 8.20 20.41
N GLU A 380 0.97 8.47 20.07
CA GLU A 380 2.07 8.44 21.03
C GLU A 380 1.86 9.44 22.18
N SER A 381 1.49 10.68 21.85
CA SER A 381 1.17 11.70 22.86
C SER A 381 0.01 11.29 23.77
N ALA A 382 -0.97 10.54 23.25
CA ALA A 382 -2.05 10.02 24.07
C ALA A 382 -1.56 8.93 25.05
N VAL A 383 -0.65 8.05 24.62
CA VAL A 383 -0.03 7.06 25.51
C VAL A 383 0.86 7.73 26.57
N HIS A 384 1.58 8.79 26.19
CA HIS A 384 2.32 9.64 27.14
C HIS A 384 1.44 10.17 28.25
N MET A 385 0.26 10.69 27.91
CA MET A 385 -0.69 11.25 28.89
C MET A 385 -1.46 10.18 29.66
N ALA A 386 -1.74 9.03 29.06
CA ALA A 386 -2.41 7.91 29.71
C ALA A 386 -1.61 7.37 30.90
N GLY A 387 -0.28 7.30 30.74
CA GLY A 387 0.64 6.76 31.73
C GLY A 387 0.37 5.29 32.09
N ILE A 388 1.08 4.80 33.10
CA ILE A 388 0.97 3.46 33.67
C ILE A 388 0.36 3.47 35.07
N GLY A 389 0.07 4.63 35.65
CA GLY A 389 -0.56 4.77 36.96
C GLY A 389 0.41 4.55 38.13
N ALA A 390 1.70 4.80 37.92
CA ALA A 390 2.69 4.79 38.99
C ALA A 390 2.60 6.14 39.76
N ALA A 391 2.54 6.09 41.08
CA ALA A 391 2.43 7.30 41.90
C ALA A 391 3.70 8.15 41.79
N VAL A 392 3.61 9.32 41.14
CA VAL A 392 4.69 10.31 41.03
C VAL A 392 4.25 11.61 41.69
N ALA A 393 5.13 12.25 42.46
CA ALA A 393 4.85 13.57 43.04
C ALA A 393 4.75 14.61 41.90
N PRO A 394 3.67 15.40 41.82
CA PRO A 394 3.52 16.39 40.75
C PRO A 394 4.61 17.47 40.87
N SER A 395 5.38 17.64 39.80
CA SER A 395 6.31 18.78 39.61
C SER A 395 5.63 19.81 38.70
N GLU A 396 5.92 21.10 38.87
CA GLU A 396 5.27 22.20 38.12
C GLU A 396 5.50 22.17 36.60
N ASN A 397 6.37 21.29 36.09
CA ASN A 397 6.68 21.11 34.65
C ASN A 397 6.09 19.81 34.02
N THR A 398 5.07 19.20 34.63
CA THR A 398 4.53 17.84 34.33
C THR A 398 3.65 17.70 33.08
N ALA A 399 3.64 18.64 32.14
CA ALA A 399 2.50 18.78 31.23
C ALA A 399 2.44 17.86 30.00
N THR A 400 3.51 17.16 29.59
CA THR A 400 3.55 16.51 28.25
C THR A 400 3.97 15.03 28.17
N ASP A 401 4.68 14.47 29.16
CA ASP A 401 5.10 13.05 29.13
C ASP A 401 5.00 12.39 30.52
N VAL A 402 3.79 11.99 30.90
CA VAL A 402 3.53 11.32 32.20
C VAL A 402 4.22 9.95 32.25
N LEU A 403 4.10 9.17 31.17
CA LEU A 403 4.74 7.85 31.08
C LEU A 403 6.26 7.94 31.26
N GLY A 404 6.93 8.88 30.58
CA GLY A 404 8.37 9.08 30.71
C GLY A 404 8.79 9.37 32.15
N LEU A 405 8.04 10.23 32.85
CA LEU A 405 8.29 10.56 34.26
C LEU A 405 8.10 9.35 35.18
N GLU A 406 7.04 8.57 34.98
CA GLU A 406 6.79 7.34 35.71
C GLU A 406 7.92 6.33 35.52
N LEU A 407 8.40 6.14 34.27
CA LEU A 407 9.50 5.24 33.97
C LEU A 407 10.81 5.69 34.61
N VAL A 408 11.14 6.98 34.56
CA VAL A 408 12.33 7.53 35.23
C VAL A 408 12.25 7.32 36.75
N HIS A 409 11.09 7.55 37.35
CA HIS A 409 10.86 7.35 38.78
C HIS A 409 11.04 5.87 39.18
N LEU A 410 10.45 4.95 38.42
CA LEU A 410 10.56 3.51 38.65
C LEU A 410 12.00 3.01 38.49
N LEU A 411 12.71 3.47 37.44
CA LEU A 411 14.12 3.11 37.24
C LEU A 411 15.01 3.64 38.36
N ALA A 412 14.76 4.84 38.89
CA ALA A 412 15.54 5.40 40.00
C ALA A 412 15.42 4.56 41.28
N GLN A 413 14.28 3.92 41.49
CA GLN A 413 14.03 3.00 42.62
C GLN A 413 14.50 1.57 42.35
N ALA A 414 14.75 1.22 41.09
CA ALA A 414 15.11 -0.12 40.69
C ALA A 414 16.57 -0.48 41.05
N PRO A 415 16.86 -1.78 41.26
CA PRO A 415 18.23 -2.28 41.44
C PRO A 415 19.18 -1.86 40.32
N ALA A 416 20.47 -1.78 40.61
CA ALA A 416 21.49 -1.40 39.63
C ALA A 416 21.48 -2.30 38.38
N SER A 417 21.17 -3.59 38.53
CA SER A 417 21.04 -4.53 37.40
C SER A 417 19.94 -4.14 36.41
N VAL A 418 18.80 -3.63 36.89
CA VAL A 418 17.67 -3.20 36.05
C VAL A 418 18.00 -1.89 35.34
N ARG A 419 18.64 -0.95 36.05
CA ARG A 419 19.11 0.31 35.47
C ARG A 419 20.16 0.08 34.38
N ASP A 420 21.11 -0.81 34.63
CA ASP A 420 22.13 -1.20 33.67
C ASP A 420 21.50 -1.89 32.44
N ALA A 421 20.51 -2.77 32.64
CA ALA A 421 19.78 -3.41 31.54
C ALA A 421 19.04 -2.39 30.67
N ALA A 422 18.34 -1.42 31.29
CA ALA A 422 17.62 -0.36 30.57
C ALA A 422 18.54 0.54 29.74
N GLN A 423 19.82 0.67 30.12
CA GLN A 423 20.79 1.50 29.39
C GLN A 423 21.56 0.71 28.33
N ARG A 424 21.91 -0.55 28.62
CA ARG A 424 22.84 -1.35 27.81
C ARG A 424 22.16 -2.33 26.85
N GLU A 425 20.99 -2.85 27.18
CA GLU A 425 20.31 -3.80 26.30
C GLU A 425 19.75 -3.07 25.07
N PRO A 426 20.15 -3.47 23.85
CA PRO A 426 19.58 -2.89 22.63
C PRO A 426 18.14 -3.39 22.43
N VAL A 427 17.32 -2.61 21.71
CA VAL A 427 15.93 -2.96 21.40
C VAL A 427 15.84 -4.20 20.51
N GLU A 428 16.81 -4.34 19.61
CA GLU A 428 17.07 -5.49 18.75
C GLU A 428 18.56 -5.87 18.83
N VAL A 429 18.85 -7.16 18.87
CA VAL A 429 20.21 -7.66 18.98
C VAL A 429 20.84 -7.69 17.58
N ALA A 430 22.02 -7.05 17.44
CA ALA A 430 22.75 -7.07 16.17
C ALA A 430 23.17 -8.51 15.79
N PRO A 431 23.17 -8.85 14.49
CA PRO A 431 23.58 -10.18 14.03
C PRO A 431 25.08 -10.39 14.27
N MET A 432 25.44 -11.54 14.82
CA MET A 432 26.81 -12.03 14.95
C MET A 432 27.32 -12.62 13.63
N PRO A 433 28.64 -12.80 13.46
CA PRO A 433 29.18 -13.53 12.31
C PRO A 433 28.60 -14.94 12.19
N ASP A 434 28.37 -15.42 10.97
CA ASP A 434 27.70 -16.69 10.69
C ASP A 434 28.31 -17.88 11.44
N ASP A 435 29.64 -17.96 11.54
CA ASP A 435 30.34 -19.03 12.26
C ASP A 435 29.98 -19.07 13.75
N ALA A 436 29.80 -17.90 14.38
CA ALA A 436 29.40 -17.80 15.78
C ALA A 436 27.94 -18.23 15.97
N ILE A 437 27.06 -17.87 15.03
CA ILE A 437 25.66 -18.30 15.03
C ILE A 437 25.57 -19.82 14.89
N VAL A 438 26.35 -20.41 13.97
CA VAL A 438 26.41 -21.87 13.77
C VAL A 438 26.83 -22.59 15.05
N ALA A 439 27.86 -22.11 15.75
CA ALA A 439 28.32 -22.69 17.02
C ALA A 439 27.26 -22.59 18.14
N ALA A 440 26.59 -21.44 18.26
CA ALA A 440 25.51 -21.24 19.23
C ALA A 440 24.30 -22.14 18.92
N ALA A 441 23.90 -22.23 17.65
CA ALA A 441 22.81 -23.07 17.17
C ALA A 441 23.09 -24.57 17.39
N ALA A 442 24.32 -25.03 17.17
CA ALA A 442 24.71 -26.41 17.44
C ALA A 442 24.58 -26.75 18.94
N THR A 443 24.96 -25.81 19.81
CA THR A 443 24.76 -25.95 21.26
C THR A 443 23.28 -26.06 21.59
N LEU A 444 22.45 -25.19 21.02
CA LEU A 444 21.00 -25.20 21.22
C LEU A 444 20.37 -26.51 20.71
N GLN A 445 20.74 -26.97 19.51
CA GLN A 445 20.26 -28.23 18.93
C GLN A 445 20.55 -29.41 19.87
N SER A 446 21.75 -29.49 20.44
CA SER A 446 22.12 -30.55 21.37
C SER A 446 21.24 -30.56 22.63
N GLU A 447 20.84 -29.37 23.10
CA GLU A 447 20.01 -29.22 24.29
C GLU A 447 18.53 -29.49 24.00
N VAL A 448 18.02 -29.03 22.87
CA VAL A 448 16.64 -29.30 22.42
C VAL A 448 16.44 -30.80 22.21
N THR A 449 17.42 -31.50 21.63
CA THR A 449 17.37 -32.95 21.40
C THR A 449 17.35 -33.76 22.72
N LYS A 450 17.94 -33.23 23.81
CA LYS A 450 17.91 -33.87 25.14
C LYS A 450 16.54 -33.73 25.82
N VAL A 451 15.77 -32.70 25.49
CA VAL A 451 14.45 -32.47 26.06
C VAL A 451 13.45 -33.43 25.40
N ARG A 452 13.08 -34.51 26.11
CA ARG A 452 12.06 -35.45 25.63
C ARG A 452 10.70 -34.76 25.62
N HIS A 453 10.21 -34.43 24.42
CA HIS A 453 8.81 -34.08 24.20
C HIS A 453 7.91 -35.26 24.64
N ARG A 454 7.00 -35.06 25.60
CA ARG A 454 5.93 -36.04 25.89
C ARG A 454 4.78 -35.76 24.93
N PRO A 455 4.53 -36.61 23.91
CA PRO A 455 3.34 -36.45 23.08
C PRO A 455 2.10 -36.73 23.93
N HIS A 456 1.40 -35.68 24.36
CA HIS A 456 0.00 -35.82 24.73
C HIS A 456 -0.82 -35.79 23.44
N LEU A 457 -1.52 -36.90 23.18
CA LEU A 457 -2.40 -37.19 22.03
C LEU A 457 -1.70 -37.42 20.67
N GLY A 458 -1.26 -38.66 20.43
CA GLY A 458 -1.42 -39.36 19.14
C GLY A 458 -0.73 -38.83 17.86
N ALA A 459 0.04 -37.74 17.92
CA ALA A 459 0.78 -37.25 16.75
C ALA A 459 2.16 -37.94 16.65
N PRO A 460 2.60 -38.37 15.43
CA PRO A 460 3.96 -38.85 15.22
C PRO A 460 4.96 -37.76 15.62
N GLY A 461 6.04 -38.16 16.30
CA GLY A 461 7.01 -37.23 16.90
C GLY A 461 7.47 -36.17 15.91
N CYS A 462 7.16 -34.90 16.19
CA CYS A 462 7.75 -33.79 15.45
C CYS A 462 9.13 -33.52 16.03
N ASP A 463 10.16 -34.03 15.37
CA ASP A 463 11.54 -33.65 15.66
C ASP A 463 11.69 -32.13 15.51
N MET A 464 12.31 -31.48 16.50
CA MET A 464 12.61 -30.04 16.47
C MET A 464 13.99 -29.84 15.86
N GLU A 465 14.05 -29.03 14.81
CA GLU A 465 15.26 -28.69 14.09
C GLU A 465 15.62 -27.22 14.33
N VAL A 466 16.88 -26.93 14.61
CA VAL A 466 17.42 -25.56 14.74
C VAL A 466 18.04 -25.14 13.41
N LEU A 467 17.45 -24.11 12.80
CA LEU A 467 17.94 -23.49 11.58
C LEU A 467 18.99 -22.41 11.91
N HIS A 468 20.03 -22.34 11.07
CA HIS A 468 21.15 -21.41 11.17
C HIS A 468 21.78 -21.17 9.77
N PRO A 469 22.68 -20.19 9.59
CA PRO A 469 23.25 -19.87 8.28
C PRO A 469 23.92 -21.06 7.57
N GLY A 470 24.58 -21.94 8.33
CA GLY A 470 25.22 -23.15 7.80
C GLY A 470 24.29 -24.26 7.27
N ASN A 471 22.99 -24.27 7.62
CA ASN A 471 22.05 -25.28 7.13
C ASN A 471 20.90 -24.70 6.29
N THR A 472 20.76 -23.38 6.23
CA THR A 472 19.62 -22.71 5.60
C THR A 472 20.07 -21.54 4.73
N ALA A 473 19.73 -21.58 3.43
CA ALA A 473 19.94 -20.46 2.53
C ALA A 473 19.03 -19.27 2.89
N GLN A 474 19.55 -18.05 2.75
CA GLN A 474 18.82 -16.81 3.07
C GLN A 474 18.30 -16.77 4.52
N TYR A 475 19.08 -17.27 5.49
CA TYR A 475 18.73 -17.30 6.91
C TYR A 475 18.13 -15.97 7.41
N ALA A 476 18.71 -14.82 7.07
CA ALA A 476 18.22 -13.51 7.50
C ALA A 476 16.81 -13.12 6.98
N LYS A 477 16.22 -13.87 6.04
CA LYS A 477 14.90 -13.62 5.43
C LYS A 477 13.86 -14.69 5.78
N LEU A 478 14.13 -15.54 6.76
CA LEU A 478 13.21 -16.62 7.12
C LEU A 478 11.88 -16.08 7.66
N PRO A 479 10.73 -16.66 7.25
CA PRO A 479 9.43 -16.25 7.74
C PRO A 479 9.18 -16.83 9.13
N VAL A 480 9.59 -16.11 10.18
CA VAL A 480 9.33 -16.48 11.58
C VAL A 480 7.89 -16.14 11.95
N GLU A 481 7.22 -17.05 12.67
CA GLU A 481 5.88 -16.84 13.20
C GLU A 481 5.88 -15.83 14.35
N LEU A 482 4.68 -15.39 14.76
CA LEU A 482 4.49 -14.47 15.89
C LEU A 482 5.22 -13.12 15.70
N GLY A 483 5.41 -12.68 14.46
CA GLY A 483 6.15 -11.46 14.14
C GLY A 483 7.63 -11.48 14.57
N GLY A 484 8.21 -12.66 14.85
CA GLY A 484 9.58 -12.79 15.35
C GLY A 484 9.74 -12.57 16.85
N PHE A 485 8.65 -12.44 17.61
CA PHE A 485 8.68 -12.30 19.07
C PHE A 485 8.78 -13.66 19.79
N CYS A 486 9.41 -13.66 20.97
CA CYS A 486 9.59 -14.87 21.76
C CYS A 486 8.26 -15.35 22.38
N PRO A 487 7.74 -16.55 22.05
CA PRO A 487 6.47 -17.05 22.61
C PRO A 487 6.55 -17.32 24.11
N VAL A 488 7.73 -17.71 24.62
CA VAL A 488 7.92 -18.03 26.04
C VAL A 488 7.92 -16.76 26.87
N SER A 489 8.63 -15.71 26.44
CA SER A 489 8.61 -14.42 27.16
C SER A 489 7.22 -13.77 27.18
N LEU A 490 6.40 -14.02 26.16
CA LEU A 490 5.02 -13.54 26.12
C LEU A 490 4.13 -14.22 27.18
N VAL A 491 4.21 -15.54 27.31
CA VAL A 491 3.25 -16.33 28.11
C VAL A 491 3.75 -16.63 29.52
N ALA A 492 5.07 -16.60 29.75
CA ALA A 492 5.62 -16.99 31.03
C ALA A 492 4.97 -16.18 32.18
N PRO A 493 4.52 -16.85 33.27
CA PRO A 493 3.84 -16.18 34.38
C PRO A 493 4.64 -15.02 35.00
N LYS A 494 5.97 -15.12 34.86
CA LYS A 494 6.94 -14.15 35.39
C LYS A 494 6.97 -12.84 34.60
N THR A 495 6.65 -12.87 33.32
CA THR A 495 6.89 -11.77 32.38
C THR A 495 5.60 -11.07 31.92
N LEU A 496 4.43 -11.53 32.37
CA LEU A 496 3.12 -10.83 32.27
C LEU A 496 2.77 -10.26 30.87
N GLY A 497 3.18 -10.93 29.79
CA GLY A 497 2.98 -10.44 28.43
C GLY A 497 4.15 -9.63 27.86
N LEU A 498 5.38 -9.88 28.29
CA LEU A 498 6.57 -9.20 27.81
C LEU A 498 6.81 -9.46 26.32
N VAL A 499 6.77 -8.39 25.52
CA VAL A 499 6.98 -8.45 24.08
C VAL A 499 8.43 -8.11 23.73
N VAL A 500 9.26 -9.15 23.60
CA VAL A 500 10.68 -9.02 23.26
C VAL A 500 11.00 -9.85 22.01
N PRO A 501 11.72 -9.29 21.03
CA PRO A 501 12.10 -10.00 19.82
C PRO A 501 12.99 -11.20 20.15
N GLY A 502 12.86 -12.26 19.37
CA GLY A 502 13.76 -13.41 19.44
C GLY A 502 15.16 -13.03 18.98
N ASN A 503 16.17 -13.61 19.61
CA ASN A 503 17.57 -13.41 19.25
C ASN A 503 18.01 -14.46 18.22
N TRP A 504 18.14 -14.02 16.96
CA TRP A 504 18.54 -14.87 15.84
C TRP A 504 19.96 -15.42 15.96
N ASN A 505 20.78 -14.88 16.86
CA ASN A 505 22.15 -15.35 17.10
C ASN A 505 22.21 -16.74 17.74
N HIS A 506 21.09 -17.25 18.28
CA HIS A 506 21.00 -18.59 18.86
C HIS A 506 20.45 -19.65 17.90
N GLY A 507 20.05 -19.26 16.69
CA GLY A 507 19.30 -20.11 15.76
C GLY A 507 17.78 -19.96 15.92
N VAL A 508 17.04 -20.44 14.91
CA VAL A 508 15.57 -20.42 14.86
C VAL A 508 15.06 -21.85 14.94
N ILE A 509 14.06 -22.14 15.79
CA ILE A 509 13.51 -23.51 15.91
C ILE A 509 12.38 -23.72 14.91
N LYS A 510 12.47 -24.79 14.13
CA LYS A 510 11.39 -25.33 13.31
C LYS A 510 10.55 -26.32 14.12
N TYR A 511 9.25 -26.06 14.22
CA TYR A 511 8.26 -26.92 14.84
C TYR A 511 6.98 -26.95 14.00
N ARG A 512 6.52 -28.14 13.58
CA ARG A 512 5.32 -28.32 12.72
C ARG A 512 5.33 -27.40 11.48
N ASP A 513 6.45 -27.38 10.77
CA ASP A 513 6.70 -26.54 9.57
C ASP A 513 6.59 -25.03 9.80
N LYS A 514 6.62 -24.59 11.06
CA LYS A 514 6.63 -23.19 11.46
C LYS A 514 7.93 -22.86 12.18
N LEU A 515 8.37 -21.61 12.02
CA LEU A 515 9.64 -21.13 12.53
C LEU A 515 9.41 -20.20 13.73
N TYR A 516 10.17 -20.39 14.80
CA TYR A 516 10.04 -19.63 16.04
C TYR A 516 11.41 -19.14 16.53
N ALA A 517 11.49 -17.87 16.92
CA ALA A 517 12.69 -17.25 17.50
C ALA A 517 12.51 -17.03 19.01
N PHE A 518 13.61 -17.08 19.77
CA PHE A 518 13.60 -17.01 21.24
C PHE A 518 14.60 -15.98 21.75
N ARG A 519 14.29 -15.26 22.84
CA ARG A 519 15.19 -14.25 23.40
C ARG A 519 16.45 -14.92 23.97
N THR A 520 16.30 -16.05 24.64
CA THR A 520 17.42 -16.78 25.26
C THR A 520 17.38 -18.28 24.92
N PRO A 521 18.53 -18.98 24.95
CA PRO A 521 18.57 -20.44 24.76
C PRO A 521 17.82 -21.19 25.87
N ASN A 522 17.66 -20.61 27.06
CA ASN A 522 16.90 -21.23 28.14
C ASN A 522 15.39 -21.24 27.85
N GLU A 523 14.86 -20.15 27.31
CA GLU A 523 13.46 -20.08 26.86
C GLU A 523 13.19 -21.04 25.69
N ALA A 524 14.14 -21.15 24.75
CA ALA A 524 14.04 -22.14 23.68
C ALA A 524 13.94 -23.59 24.22
N LYS A 525 14.67 -23.93 25.29
CA LYS A 525 14.55 -25.23 25.97
C LYS A 525 13.19 -25.41 26.65
N GLN A 526 12.65 -24.35 27.28
CA GLN A 526 11.32 -24.39 27.90
C GLN A 526 10.24 -24.64 26.85
N PHE A 527 10.32 -23.94 25.71
CA PHE A 527 9.43 -24.18 24.57
C PHE A 527 9.54 -25.61 24.06
N ALA A 528 10.76 -26.14 23.91
CA ALA A 528 10.98 -27.52 23.47
C ALA A 528 10.31 -28.56 24.37
N ALA A 529 10.20 -28.28 25.68
CA ALA A 529 9.55 -29.16 26.64
C ALA A 529 8.02 -29.20 26.51
N ALA A 530 7.38 -28.07 26.18
CA ALA A 530 5.92 -27.94 26.14
C ALA A 530 5.43 -26.92 25.07
N PRO A 531 5.67 -27.17 23.78
CA PRO A 531 5.42 -26.17 22.73
C PRO A 531 3.93 -25.78 22.63
N GLU A 532 3.03 -26.76 22.69
CA GLU A 532 1.58 -26.53 22.58
C GLU A 532 1.02 -25.64 23.69
N GLN A 533 1.60 -25.71 24.90
CA GLN A 533 1.17 -24.89 26.03
C GLN A 533 1.48 -23.41 25.77
N TYR A 534 2.68 -23.11 25.27
CA TYR A 534 3.07 -21.74 24.94
C TYR A 534 2.29 -21.22 23.73
N LEU A 535 2.11 -22.02 22.68
CA LEU A 535 1.33 -21.61 21.50
C LEU A 535 -0.14 -21.33 21.85
N THR A 536 -0.77 -22.19 22.66
CA THR A 536 -2.14 -21.97 23.13
C THR A 536 -2.21 -20.72 24.01
N GLY A 537 -1.26 -20.55 24.93
CA GLY A 537 -1.19 -19.37 25.78
C GLY A 537 -1.01 -18.06 25.01
N VAL A 538 -0.25 -18.05 23.91
CA VAL A 538 -0.12 -16.87 23.03
C VAL A 538 -1.47 -16.52 22.39
N LEU A 539 -2.22 -17.53 21.91
CA LEU A 539 -3.54 -17.32 21.32
C LEU A 539 -4.54 -16.81 22.35
N ASP A 540 -4.55 -17.36 23.56
CA ASP A 540 -5.43 -16.90 24.63
C ASP A 540 -5.09 -15.47 25.05
N LEU A 541 -3.80 -15.15 25.21
CA LEU A 541 -3.35 -13.79 25.51
C LEU A 541 -3.75 -12.79 24.41
N ALA A 542 -3.68 -13.18 23.13
CA ALA A 542 -4.10 -12.33 22.02
C ALA A 542 -5.63 -12.17 21.91
N ARG A 543 -6.41 -13.13 22.41
CA ARG A 543 -7.88 -12.99 22.54
C ARG A 543 -8.25 -12.05 23.68
N GLU A 544 -7.45 -12.02 24.74
CA GLU A 544 -7.61 -11.09 25.85
C GLU A 544 -7.20 -9.66 25.46
N ARG A 545 -6.02 -9.53 24.85
CA ARG A 545 -5.38 -8.27 24.48
C ARG A 545 -5.37 -8.10 22.97
N MET A 546 -6.29 -7.27 22.47
CA MET A 546 -6.54 -7.09 21.04
C MET A 546 -5.32 -6.46 20.33
N GLY A 547 -4.56 -5.65 21.06
CA GLY A 547 -3.31 -5.06 20.57
C GLY A 547 -2.25 -6.08 20.15
N LEU A 548 -2.31 -7.35 20.57
CA LEU A 548 -1.32 -8.34 20.15
C LEU A 548 -1.59 -8.95 18.77
N VAL A 549 -2.83 -8.86 18.26
CA VAL A 549 -3.26 -9.58 17.05
C VAL A 549 -2.41 -9.19 15.84
N GLN A 550 -2.23 -7.89 15.61
CA GLN A 550 -1.42 -7.38 14.51
C GLN A 550 0.07 -7.58 14.74
N LEU A 551 0.56 -7.27 15.95
CA LEU A 551 1.99 -7.36 16.26
C LEU A 551 2.55 -8.77 16.11
N LEU A 552 1.75 -9.77 16.50
CA LEU A 552 2.10 -11.19 16.38
C LEU A 552 1.63 -11.81 15.05
N GLN A 553 1.08 -11.03 14.13
CA GLN A 553 0.58 -11.48 12.82
C GLN A 553 -0.42 -12.66 12.91
N LEU A 554 -1.30 -12.64 13.92
CA LEU A 554 -2.17 -13.79 14.25
C LEU A 554 -3.44 -13.88 13.39
N TYR A 555 -3.57 -13.10 12.32
CA TYR A 555 -4.80 -12.98 11.53
C TYR A 555 -5.39 -14.31 11.03
N GLY A 556 -4.54 -15.28 10.67
CA GLY A 556 -4.96 -16.60 10.22
C GLY A 556 -5.48 -17.51 11.35
N TYR A 557 -5.24 -17.16 12.62
CA TYR A 557 -5.60 -17.97 13.79
C TYR A 557 -6.91 -17.52 14.45
N PHE A 558 -7.42 -16.33 14.12
CA PHE A 558 -8.70 -15.85 14.64
C PHE A 558 -9.84 -16.35 13.73
N PRO A 559 -10.88 -17.02 14.28
CA PRO A 559 -12.02 -17.48 13.50
C PRO A 559 -12.64 -16.38 12.64
N SER A 560 -13.08 -16.75 11.45
CA SER A 560 -13.95 -15.92 10.63
C SER A 560 -15.31 -15.81 11.31
N ILE A 561 -15.71 -14.61 11.71
CA ILE A 561 -17.11 -14.35 12.03
C ILE A 561 -17.82 -14.18 10.69
N ARG A 562 -18.49 -15.24 10.21
CA ARG A 562 -19.15 -15.29 8.89
C ARG A 562 -20.03 -14.08 8.61
N ALA A 563 -20.72 -13.56 9.62
CA ALA A 563 -21.55 -12.37 9.52
C ALA A 563 -20.74 -11.09 9.17
N LEU A 564 -19.52 -10.92 9.71
CA LEU A 564 -18.65 -9.77 9.43
C LEU A 564 -17.96 -9.88 8.06
N GLU A 565 -17.62 -11.09 7.60
CA GLU A 565 -16.93 -11.32 6.33
C GLU A 565 -17.85 -11.27 5.09
N ASN A 566 -19.14 -11.58 5.27
CA ASN A 566 -20.15 -11.51 4.21
C ASN A 566 -20.66 -10.08 3.96
N ALA A 567 -20.26 -9.10 4.76
CA ALA A 567 -20.51 -7.69 4.47
C ALA A 567 -19.47 -7.21 3.45
N ASP A 568 -19.90 -6.84 2.23
CA ASP A 568 -19.04 -6.39 1.13
C ASP A 568 -18.07 -5.25 1.53
N ALA A 569 -18.40 -4.48 2.58
CA ALA A 569 -17.62 -3.39 3.12
C ALA A 569 -16.46 -3.80 4.07
N LEU A 570 -16.39 -5.06 4.53
CA LEU A 570 -15.49 -5.52 5.61
C LEU A 570 -14.69 -6.77 5.23
N THR A 571 -14.42 -6.95 3.94
CA THR A 571 -13.65 -8.10 3.45
C THR A 571 -12.31 -8.22 4.17
N ARG A 572 -11.81 -9.47 4.35
CA ARG A 572 -10.50 -9.75 5.03
C ARG A 572 -9.34 -8.89 4.51
N GLN A 573 -9.40 -8.48 3.24
CA GLN A 573 -8.43 -7.64 2.56
C GLN A 573 -8.49 -6.16 2.98
N ALA A 574 -9.65 -5.66 3.41
CA ALA A 574 -9.86 -4.27 3.82
C ALA A 574 -9.58 -4.03 5.31
N LEU A 575 -9.52 -5.09 6.12
CA LEU A 575 -9.41 -4.98 7.57
C LEU A 575 -7.96 -4.98 8.08
N LEU A 576 -7.01 -5.71 7.46
CA LEU A 576 -5.72 -6.05 8.09
C LEU A 576 -4.60 -6.23 7.05
N GLY A 577 -3.41 -5.69 7.35
CA GLY A 577 -2.24 -5.66 6.46
C GLY A 577 -1.85 -7.02 5.85
N GLN A 578 -1.47 -7.00 4.57
CA GLN A 578 -1.02 -8.20 3.85
C GLN A 578 0.25 -8.77 4.49
N ARG A 579 0.23 -10.08 4.77
CA ARG A 579 1.47 -10.87 4.88
C ARG A 579 2.07 -10.90 3.46
N THR A 580 3.32 -10.48 3.27
CA THR A 580 4.05 -10.76 2.04
C THR A 580 4.25 -12.27 1.97
N LEU A 581 3.31 -12.95 1.32
CA LEU A 581 3.45 -14.36 1.01
C LEU A 581 4.56 -14.47 -0.02
N VAL A 582 5.77 -14.79 0.42
CA VAL A 582 6.85 -15.24 -0.47
C VAL A 582 6.44 -16.63 -0.95
N CYS A 583 5.80 -16.68 -2.11
CA CYS A 583 5.50 -17.91 -2.82
C CYS A 583 6.58 -18.10 -3.86
N GLU A 584 7.20 -19.27 -3.97
CA GLU A 584 7.90 -19.62 -5.18
C GLU A 584 6.87 -19.84 -6.29
N VAL A 585 6.83 -18.93 -7.26
CA VAL A 585 6.01 -19.08 -8.47
C VAL A 585 6.91 -19.63 -9.57
N GLY A 586 6.74 -20.92 -9.87
CA GLY A 586 7.25 -21.49 -11.10
C GLY A 586 6.38 -21.05 -12.27
N THR A 587 6.75 -19.97 -12.97
CA THR A 587 6.16 -19.66 -14.28
C THR A 587 6.72 -20.61 -15.31
N GLN A 588 5.94 -21.62 -15.69
CA GLN A 588 6.19 -22.38 -16.90
C GLN A 588 5.84 -21.47 -18.09
N VAL A 589 6.84 -21.06 -18.85
CA VAL A 589 6.64 -20.30 -20.08
C VAL A 589 5.99 -21.25 -21.09
N ASP A 590 4.88 -20.86 -21.70
CA ASP A 590 4.26 -21.64 -22.76
C ASP A 590 5.28 -21.89 -23.86
N THR A 591 5.73 -23.14 -24.00
CA THR A 591 6.74 -23.55 -24.99
C THR A 591 6.22 -23.51 -26.42
N HIS A 592 4.90 -23.30 -26.60
CA HIS A 592 4.23 -23.24 -27.89
C HIS A 592 3.12 -22.16 -27.87
N ILE A 593 3.50 -20.90 -28.06
CA ILE A 593 2.56 -19.84 -28.39
C ILE A 593 1.98 -20.17 -29.78
N ILE A 594 0.75 -20.66 -29.83
CA ILE A 594 0.04 -20.86 -31.10
C ILE A 594 -0.57 -19.51 -31.47
N ASP A 595 0.13 -18.77 -32.32
CA ASP A 595 -0.35 -17.49 -32.84
C ASP A 595 -1.64 -17.71 -33.65
N ARG A 596 -2.76 -17.17 -33.15
CA ARG A 596 -4.08 -17.28 -33.81
C ARG A 596 -4.16 -16.57 -35.16
N ASN A 597 -3.19 -15.71 -35.48
CA ASN A 597 -3.20 -14.91 -36.71
C ASN A 597 -1.78 -14.81 -37.28
N ILE A 598 -1.42 -15.75 -38.15
CA ILE A 598 -0.15 -15.72 -38.88
C ILE A 598 -0.39 -14.95 -40.18
N ASP A 599 0.12 -13.72 -40.23
CA ASP A 599 0.14 -12.96 -41.48
C ASP A 599 1.25 -13.50 -42.39
N ALA A 600 0.87 -14.29 -43.41
CA ALA A 600 1.79 -14.86 -44.39
C ALA A 600 2.49 -13.78 -45.25
N THR A 601 2.00 -12.54 -45.25
CA THR A 601 2.60 -11.41 -45.96
C THR A 601 3.54 -10.57 -45.10
N TYR A 602 3.57 -10.83 -43.79
CA TYR A 602 4.43 -10.14 -42.83
C TYR A 602 5.91 -10.33 -43.18
N GLN A 603 6.66 -9.23 -43.16
CA GLN A 603 8.11 -9.23 -43.29
C GLN A 603 8.71 -8.35 -42.20
N TRP A 604 9.60 -8.91 -41.39
CA TRP A 604 10.25 -8.17 -40.32
C TRP A 604 11.25 -7.12 -40.86
N ASN A 605 11.73 -7.28 -42.10
CA ASN A 605 12.71 -6.41 -42.72
C ASN A 605 12.02 -5.26 -43.50
N GLU A 606 12.15 -4.04 -42.98
CA GLU A 606 11.60 -2.83 -43.58
C GLU A 606 12.08 -2.57 -45.02
N TRP A 607 13.30 -2.99 -45.38
CA TRP A 607 13.84 -2.81 -46.73
C TRP A 607 13.19 -3.76 -47.75
N GLU A 608 12.78 -4.93 -47.31
CA GLU A 608 12.06 -5.92 -48.13
C GLU A 608 10.64 -5.40 -48.43
N MET A 609 9.97 -4.84 -47.43
CA MET A 609 8.68 -4.17 -47.57
C MET A 609 8.76 -2.99 -48.55
N ARG A 610 9.80 -2.15 -48.45
CA ARG A 610 10.02 -1.03 -49.37
C ARG A 610 10.27 -1.50 -50.80
N ARG A 611 11.04 -2.58 -51.01
CA ARG A 611 11.24 -3.20 -52.34
C ARG A 611 9.92 -3.72 -52.92
N ARG A 612 9.09 -4.39 -52.12
CA ARG A 612 7.77 -4.87 -52.55
C ARG A 612 6.82 -3.72 -52.90
N ALA A 613 6.82 -2.65 -52.10
CA ALA A 613 6.03 -1.46 -52.40
C ALA A 613 6.45 -0.82 -53.74
N LEU A 614 7.76 -0.66 -53.97
CA LEU A 614 8.30 -0.17 -55.25
C LEU A 614 7.95 -1.09 -56.42
N MET A 615 7.99 -2.42 -56.23
CA MET A 615 7.58 -3.39 -57.24
C MET A 615 6.09 -3.26 -57.59
N LEU A 616 5.20 -3.06 -56.60
CA LEU A 616 3.78 -2.84 -56.82
C LEU A 616 3.50 -1.52 -57.56
N VAL A 617 4.22 -0.45 -57.22
CA VAL A 617 4.13 0.82 -57.98
C VAL A 617 4.60 0.63 -59.42
N ASN A 618 5.69 -0.10 -59.63
CA ASN A 618 6.20 -0.44 -60.98
C ASN A 618 5.24 -1.34 -61.77
N LEU A 619 4.50 -2.23 -61.12
CA LEU A 619 3.46 -3.02 -61.78
C LEU A 619 2.28 -2.14 -62.19
N ARG A 620 1.93 -1.14 -61.37
CA ARG A 620 0.86 -0.19 -61.67
C ARG A 620 1.17 0.72 -62.84
N THR A 621 2.45 1.01 -63.11
CA THR A 621 2.90 1.81 -64.26
C THR A 621 3.13 0.96 -65.53
N LYS A 622 3.15 -0.38 -65.41
CA LYS A 622 3.24 -1.28 -66.56
C LYS A 622 1.84 -1.62 -67.07
N GLN A 623 1.38 -0.88 -68.07
CA GLN A 623 0.16 -1.22 -68.82
C GLN A 623 0.40 -2.45 -69.71
N THR A 624 -0.44 -3.47 -69.59
CA THR A 624 -0.46 -4.62 -70.51
C THR A 624 -1.24 -4.25 -71.78
N HIS A 625 -0.64 -4.47 -72.94
CA HIS A 625 -1.21 -4.07 -74.25
C HIS A 625 -2.14 -5.11 -74.90
N ALA A 626 -2.59 -6.15 -74.17
CA ALA A 626 -3.44 -7.19 -74.74
C ALA A 626 -4.67 -7.44 -73.86
N ALA A 627 -5.85 -7.14 -74.39
CA ALA A 627 -7.13 -7.52 -73.82
C ALA A 627 -7.53 -8.89 -74.39
N GLN A 628 -7.44 -9.94 -73.58
CA GLN A 628 -8.05 -11.23 -73.89
C GLN A 628 -9.47 -11.21 -73.30
N THR A 629 -10.49 -11.26 -74.15
CA THR A 629 -11.91 -11.31 -73.73
C THR A 629 -12.32 -12.74 -73.36
N ALA A 630 -13.30 -12.87 -72.47
CA ALA A 630 -13.80 -14.12 -71.88
C ALA A 630 -14.33 -15.18 -72.89
N ALA A 631 -14.30 -14.90 -74.19
CA ALA A 631 -14.75 -15.81 -75.25
C ALA A 631 -13.69 -16.84 -75.71
N SER A 632 -12.44 -16.78 -75.23
CA SER A 632 -11.41 -17.79 -75.58
C SER A 632 -11.33 -18.97 -74.61
N HIS A 633 -12.24 -19.09 -73.65
CA HIS A 633 -12.10 -19.99 -72.50
C HIS A 633 -12.48 -21.47 -72.75
N TYR A 634 -12.82 -21.89 -73.98
CA TYR A 634 -13.15 -23.31 -74.23
C TYR A 634 -12.95 -23.76 -75.69
N LYS A 635 -11.71 -23.80 -76.19
CA LYS A 635 -11.38 -24.59 -77.39
C LYS A 635 -9.99 -25.23 -77.32
N ARG A 636 -9.92 -26.36 -76.60
CA ARG A 636 -9.68 -27.71 -77.16
C ARG A 636 -8.90 -28.60 -76.18
N ASP A 637 -9.51 -29.76 -75.94
CA ASP A 637 -8.90 -30.99 -75.46
C ASP A 637 -7.67 -31.39 -76.30
N ALA A 638 -6.66 -31.97 -75.65
CA ALA A 638 -6.33 -33.38 -75.84
C ALA A 638 -5.09 -33.83 -75.02
N HIS A 639 -5.24 -35.02 -74.42
CA HIS A 639 -4.23 -35.94 -73.88
C HIS A 639 -3.47 -35.57 -72.60
N ALA A 640 -4.05 -35.95 -71.46
CA ALA A 640 -3.31 -36.19 -70.23
C ALA A 640 -2.63 -37.57 -70.30
N GLN A 641 -1.30 -37.59 -70.33
CA GLN A 641 -0.50 -38.78 -70.07
C GLN A 641 -0.28 -38.85 -68.55
N VAL A 642 -0.88 -39.86 -67.92
CA VAL A 642 -0.77 -40.09 -66.48
C VAL A 642 0.64 -40.54 -66.13
N TYR A 643 1.33 -39.79 -65.27
CA TYR A 643 2.45 -40.28 -64.47
C TYR A 643 1.99 -40.35 -63.01
N PRO A 644 1.84 -41.54 -62.41
CA PRO A 644 1.55 -41.62 -60.98
C PRO A 644 2.78 -41.18 -60.17
N PRO A 645 2.63 -40.29 -59.17
CA PRO A 645 3.67 -40.06 -58.18
C PRO A 645 3.91 -41.31 -57.33
N ARG A 646 5.17 -41.58 -56.99
CA ARG A 646 5.61 -42.73 -56.19
C ARG A 646 5.08 -42.65 -54.75
N ASP A 647 4.79 -43.82 -54.18
CA ASP A 647 4.45 -43.98 -52.77
C ASP A 647 5.61 -43.52 -51.88
N ALA A 648 5.37 -42.47 -51.10
CA ALA A 648 6.22 -42.07 -49.99
C ALA A 648 5.58 -42.59 -48.70
N GLU A 649 6.13 -43.66 -48.15
CA GLU A 649 5.78 -44.14 -46.82
C GLU A 649 6.30 -43.13 -45.79
N ALA A 650 5.38 -42.45 -45.10
CA ALA A 650 5.69 -41.65 -43.93
C ALA A 650 5.04 -42.30 -42.70
N GLN A 651 5.87 -42.74 -41.78
CA GLN A 651 5.50 -43.41 -40.53
C GLN A 651 4.75 -42.41 -39.62
N THR A 652 3.45 -42.62 -39.39
CA THR A 652 2.70 -41.88 -38.36
C THR A 652 2.97 -42.50 -36.99
N MET A 653 3.50 -41.69 -36.06
CA MET A 653 3.55 -42.04 -34.63
C MET A 653 2.13 -42.29 -34.12
N ARG A 654 1.89 -43.45 -33.49
CA ARG A 654 0.66 -43.75 -32.75
C ARG A 654 0.80 -43.19 -31.34
N ASP A 655 0.01 -42.18 -31.00
CA ASP A 655 -0.24 -41.84 -29.60
C ASP A 655 -1.27 -42.82 -29.02
N ALA A 656 -0.81 -43.69 -28.12
CA ALA A 656 -1.66 -44.53 -27.30
C ALA A 656 -1.93 -43.79 -25.98
N ALA A 657 -3.11 -43.19 -25.84
CA ALA A 657 -3.55 -42.69 -24.55
C ALA A 657 -3.96 -43.86 -23.64
N THR A 658 -3.31 -44.01 -22.49
CA THR A 658 -3.75 -44.92 -21.43
C THR A 658 -4.97 -44.33 -20.73
N GLY A 659 -6.14 -44.94 -20.93
CA GLY A 659 -7.37 -44.57 -20.25
C GLY A 659 -7.30 -44.86 -18.75
N MET A 660 -7.56 -43.84 -17.92
CA MET A 660 -7.82 -44.01 -16.48
C MET A 660 -9.09 -44.85 -16.28
N PRO A 661 -9.10 -45.84 -15.36
CA PRO A 661 -10.27 -46.65 -15.10
C PRO A 661 -11.40 -45.82 -14.49
N GLN A 662 -12.58 -45.84 -15.12
CA GLN A 662 -13.76 -45.16 -14.59
C GLN A 662 -14.34 -45.94 -13.40
N ARG A 663 -14.53 -45.24 -12.27
CA ARG A 663 -15.30 -45.75 -11.13
C ARG A 663 -16.79 -45.79 -11.50
N HIS A 664 -17.32 -46.99 -11.74
CA HIS A 664 -18.76 -47.19 -11.80
C HIS A 664 -19.35 -47.06 -10.39
N VAL A 665 -20.08 -45.97 -10.14
CA VAL A 665 -20.92 -45.84 -8.95
C VAL A 665 -22.24 -46.56 -9.24
N VAL A 666 -22.42 -47.73 -8.63
CA VAL A 666 -23.70 -48.44 -8.65
C VAL A 666 -24.62 -47.76 -7.64
N VAL A 667 -25.65 -47.07 -8.13
CA VAL A 667 -26.71 -46.51 -7.29
C VAL A 667 -27.75 -47.63 -7.04
N PRO A 668 -28.14 -47.93 -5.78
CA PRO A 668 -29.15 -48.94 -5.49
C PRO A 668 -30.52 -48.56 -6.07
N ALA A 669 -31.25 -49.55 -6.60
CA ALA A 669 -32.54 -49.39 -7.28
C ALA A 669 -33.64 -48.71 -6.44
N ALA A 670 -33.47 -48.59 -5.11
CA ALA A 670 -34.43 -47.90 -4.24
C ALA A 670 -34.49 -46.37 -4.45
N VAL A 671 -33.55 -45.77 -5.19
CA VAL A 671 -33.52 -44.31 -5.46
C VAL A 671 -34.18 -43.94 -6.81
N LEU A 672 -34.43 -44.90 -7.69
CA LEU A 672 -35.17 -44.70 -8.94
C LEU A 672 -36.55 -45.32 -8.78
N GLY A 673 -37.51 -44.58 -8.22
CA GLY A 673 -38.86 -45.06 -7.93
C GLY A 673 -39.57 -45.75 -9.11
N LEU A 674 -39.38 -47.06 -9.20
CA LEU A 674 -40.14 -48.07 -9.94
C LEU A 674 -40.39 -49.25 -9.02
#